data_AF-A0A244E8G7-F1
#
_entry.id   AF-A0A244E8G7-F1
#
_cell.length_a   1.000
_cell.length_b   1.000
_cell.length_c   1.000
_cell.angle_alpha   90.00
_cell.angle_beta   90.00
_cell.angle_gamma   90.00
#
_symmetry.space_group_name_H-M   'P 1'
#
loop_
_entity.id
_entity.type
_entity.pdbx_description
1 polymer ?
#
loop_
_entity_poly.entity_id
_entity_poly.type
_entity_poly.pdbx_seq_one_letter_code
_entity_poly.pdbx_strand_id
1 'polypeptide(L)'
;MSRRAAPKANAVAEGGGTSVGLLARRALLLLVLALPAWAWAQNFGFKPPSDPDDVAAVEVMRDLAQRIVPVYRDSDTDVFLANLTALQMVSGTYRAANDSNRSLRSRYQGKPFNGPVERAIVDGIYANARAIETNERMGFPKAFARSFQELVAPLDNVQAAAVMAQLEISPASLKEPLRREFDRWRARGSVPQVDAIELVRTWLAYDARRAYNVLLPELIAAENRIRYVAEDDVRIRVRGGVIHARFVRPGRATGPLPAVLRFTLDPAEDDAHRSAVKGYVGVTAYVRGRTPDGKGAVRPFVRDGEDAAAVIDWIARQPWSDGRVAMLGDGYSGFAAWAAARRKPAALKAIATTAPMAPGIDFPMAGQIYRNAMVRWVQEHAMAGVVRTEGDAAGGAGADARWQALDERWYRGRRPYWDIDRVLVGKRNRVVRSWLTHPSHDRFWRKFLPAPKQFAQIDIPVLNIAGYYGAEAGALYYHQAHHRHRPEADTTLLLGPYDADSIRLGTAAQLRGYTLDPAARVDLPELRYQWLDHVLRGAKKPALLQDRVNYQVMGADRWRHVPSLDAPDRTRMRLYLDPREQDGAHRLAPSQSEPGRSARLSIDLADRRDGQVPWPDSLRSKQLPMRNSIRFVSDPLATETEIDGILRGVFDITPSRQDVDLNVSLYEQTASGDYQLLFEPYDFRASYAGHRTHRRLLRAGERQLLPFTVERATARKLAAGSRIVLVIGINKRPDRQINYGSGKDVNSETIADAKRPMRVRWHERSHVELQAGKP
;
A
#
# COMPACT_ATOMS: atom_id res chain seq x y z
N MET A 1 9.23 50.37 -9.65
CA MET A 1 8.44 51.60 -9.40
C MET A 1 6.97 51.22 -9.55
N SER A 2 6.17 51.14 -8.48
CA SER A 2 5.48 52.25 -7.75
C SER A 2 4.08 52.49 -8.37
N ARG A 3 3.00 51.95 -7.79
CA ARG A 3 2.15 52.53 -6.70
C ARG A 3 1.27 53.70 -7.20
N ARG A 4 0.06 54.00 -6.71
CA ARG A 4 -0.99 53.41 -5.85
C ARG A 4 -1.97 54.59 -5.54
N ALA A 5 -3.22 54.28 -5.21
CA ALA A 5 -4.09 55.00 -4.25
C ALA A 5 -4.90 56.26 -4.64
N ALA A 6 -6.10 56.31 -4.04
CA ALA A 6 -6.99 57.46 -3.83
C ALA A 6 -6.50 58.34 -2.62
N PRO A 7 -7.24 59.32 -2.04
CA PRO A 7 -8.57 59.20 -1.39
C PRO A 7 -9.52 60.36 -1.84
N LYS A 8 -10.50 60.95 -1.12
CA LYS A 8 -11.00 60.92 0.29
C LYS A 8 -12.49 61.39 0.35
N ALA A 9 -13.05 61.61 1.55
CA ALA A 9 -14.40 62.11 1.83
C ALA A 9 -14.39 63.14 3.00
N ASN A 10 -15.52 63.86 3.20
CA ASN A 10 -16.04 64.59 4.40
C ASN A 10 -17.01 65.73 3.94
N ALA A 11 -17.98 66.28 4.69
CA ALA A 11 -18.73 65.88 5.91
C ALA A 11 -19.94 66.84 6.15
N VAL A 12 -21.07 66.30 6.68
CA VAL A 12 -21.86 66.73 7.87
C VAL A 12 -22.53 68.15 8.02
N ALA A 13 -23.74 68.13 8.60
CA ALA A 13 -24.53 69.18 9.31
C ALA A 13 -25.42 70.17 8.47
N GLU A 14 -26.57 70.71 8.93
CA GLU A 14 -27.46 70.41 10.10
C GLU A 14 -28.90 70.99 9.99
N GLY A 15 -29.78 70.67 10.96
CA GLY A 15 -31.04 71.40 11.32
C GLY A 15 -32.34 70.99 10.59
N GLY A 16 -33.53 70.91 11.22
CA GLY A 16 -33.92 71.01 12.64
C GLY A 16 -35.45 71.21 12.78
N GLY A 17 -36.14 70.44 13.64
CA GLY A 17 -37.60 70.56 13.87
C GLY A 17 -38.21 69.44 14.71
N THR A 18 -38.94 69.78 15.78
CA THR A 18 -39.25 68.88 16.92
C THR A 18 -40.72 68.46 17.06
N SER A 19 -40.95 67.23 17.56
CA SER A 19 -42.08 66.75 18.42
C SER A 19 -43.54 67.11 18.05
N VAL A 20 -44.55 66.23 18.11
CA VAL A 20 -44.93 65.28 19.20
C VAL A 20 -45.68 64.09 18.60
N GLY A 21 -45.63 62.91 19.25
CA GLY A 21 -46.42 61.72 18.86
C GLY A 21 -45.69 60.37 18.92
N LEU A 22 -44.44 60.36 19.40
CA LEU A 22 -43.50 59.24 19.26
C LEU A 22 -43.41 58.34 20.51
N LEU A 23 -44.52 57.80 21.02
CA LEU A 23 -44.48 56.80 22.11
C LEU A 23 -45.43 55.60 21.95
N ALA A 24 -46.57 55.73 21.24
CA ALA A 24 -47.54 54.63 21.09
C ALA A 24 -47.37 53.76 19.83
N ARG A 25 -46.59 54.18 18.83
CA ARG A 25 -46.46 53.46 17.53
C ARG A 25 -45.14 52.71 17.30
N ARG A 26 -44.18 52.76 18.23
CA ARG A 26 -42.89 52.03 18.10
C ARG A 26 -42.88 50.62 18.70
N ALA A 27 -43.89 50.24 19.48
CA ALA A 27 -43.99 48.90 20.07
C ALA A 27 -44.48 47.81 19.09
N LEU A 28 -45.14 48.18 17.97
CA LEU A 28 -45.77 47.22 17.05
C LEU A 28 -45.02 46.98 15.73
N LEU A 29 -43.92 47.70 15.50
CA LEU A 29 -43.14 47.63 14.24
C LEU A 29 -41.70 47.13 14.43
N LEU A 30 -41.32 46.74 15.65
CA LEU A 30 -40.07 46.05 15.99
C LEU A 30 -40.28 44.56 16.34
N LEU A 31 -41.45 44.00 16.02
CA LEU A 31 -41.82 42.61 16.30
C LEU A 31 -41.98 41.75 15.01
N VAL A 32 -41.50 42.26 13.86
CA VAL A 32 -41.55 41.57 12.55
C VAL A 32 -40.14 41.40 11.91
N LEU A 33 -39.10 42.02 12.47
CA LEU A 33 -37.72 41.95 11.96
C LEU A 33 -36.71 41.49 13.02
N ALA A 34 -37.08 40.45 13.78
CA ALA A 34 -36.16 39.66 14.61
C ALA A 34 -36.73 38.27 14.95
N LEU A 35 -37.21 37.52 13.95
CA LEU A 35 -37.30 36.07 14.10
C LEU A 35 -35.92 35.49 13.77
N PRO A 36 -35.12 35.05 14.77
CA PRO A 36 -33.96 34.24 14.45
C PRO A 36 -34.46 32.96 13.80
N ALA A 37 -33.85 32.56 12.69
CA ALA A 37 -34.11 31.27 12.06
C ALA A 37 -33.57 30.14 12.95
N TRP A 38 -34.28 29.85 14.04
CA TRP A 38 -34.10 28.63 14.80
C TRP A 38 -34.57 27.49 13.90
N ALA A 39 -33.63 26.93 13.14
CA ALA A 39 -33.80 25.63 12.53
C ALA A 39 -33.86 24.60 13.68
N TRP A 40 -35.06 24.38 14.22
CA TRP A 40 -35.32 23.26 15.12
C TRP A 40 -34.96 21.99 14.35
N ALA A 41 -33.93 21.26 14.81
CA ALA A 41 -33.58 19.97 14.22
C ALA A 41 -34.78 19.03 14.37
N GLN A 42 -35.46 18.75 13.27
CA GLN A 42 -36.68 17.96 13.29
C GLN A 42 -36.35 16.53 13.69
N ASN A 43 -36.90 16.09 14.82
CA ASN A 43 -36.69 14.76 15.37
C ASN A 43 -37.89 13.86 15.05
N PHE A 44 -37.61 12.64 14.59
CA PHE A 44 -38.62 11.64 14.26
C PHE A 44 -38.61 10.55 15.33
N GLY A 45 -39.77 10.29 15.95
CA GLY A 45 -39.93 9.13 16.84
C GLY A 45 -39.63 7.84 16.09
N PHE A 46 -38.78 6.98 16.65
CA PHE A 46 -38.22 5.83 15.94
C PHE A 46 -37.90 4.68 16.89
N LYS A 47 -38.41 3.48 16.57
CA LYS A 47 -38.26 2.26 17.37
C LYS A 47 -37.85 1.10 16.44
N PRO A 48 -36.55 0.95 16.12
CA PRO A 48 -36.08 -0.09 15.21
C PRO A 48 -36.10 -1.48 15.88
N PRO A 49 -36.30 -2.55 15.09
CA PRO A 49 -36.20 -3.93 15.59
C PRO A 49 -34.76 -4.26 16.03
N SER A 50 -34.61 -5.41 16.70
CA SER A 50 -33.31 -5.91 17.19
C SER A 50 -32.39 -6.44 16.09
N ASP A 51 -32.95 -6.93 14.98
CA ASP A 51 -32.20 -7.47 13.86
C ASP A 51 -32.66 -6.81 12.53
N PRO A 52 -31.73 -6.38 11.64
CA PRO A 52 -32.07 -5.91 10.30
C PRO A 52 -32.82 -6.91 9.40
N ASP A 53 -32.76 -8.22 9.68
CA ASP A 53 -33.53 -9.25 8.96
C ASP A 53 -34.97 -9.45 9.52
N ASP A 54 -35.36 -8.75 10.58
CA ASP A 54 -36.73 -8.78 11.11
C ASP A 54 -37.73 -8.29 10.05
N VAL A 55 -38.84 -9.03 9.87
CA VAL A 55 -39.91 -8.67 8.93
C VAL A 55 -40.53 -7.30 9.23
N ALA A 56 -40.52 -6.85 10.49
CA ALA A 56 -40.98 -5.54 10.90
C ALA A 56 -40.03 -4.40 10.45
N ALA A 57 -38.76 -4.68 10.14
CA ALA A 57 -37.77 -3.66 9.77
C ALA A 57 -38.18 -2.89 8.50
N VAL A 58 -38.77 -3.58 7.52
CA VAL A 58 -39.26 -2.98 6.27
C VAL A 58 -40.32 -1.92 6.54
N GLU A 59 -41.32 -2.23 7.37
CA GLU A 59 -42.42 -1.30 7.68
C GLU A 59 -41.97 -0.14 8.57
N VAL A 60 -41.12 -0.40 9.57
CA VAL A 60 -40.55 0.63 10.45
C VAL A 60 -39.70 1.64 9.66
N MET A 61 -38.90 1.17 8.71
CA MET A 61 -38.09 2.04 7.85
C MET A 61 -38.94 2.76 6.79
N ARG A 62 -39.99 2.11 6.26
CA ARG A 62 -40.95 2.74 5.35
C ARG A 62 -41.68 3.91 6.00
N ASP A 63 -42.23 3.71 7.20
CA ASP A 63 -42.90 4.76 7.97
C ASP A 63 -41.95 5.94 8.28
N LEU A 64 -40.72 5.67 8.72
CA LEU A 64 -39.73 6.73 8.92
C LEU A 64 -39.49 7.54 7.63
N ALA A 65 -39.29 6.86 6.50
CA ALA A 65 -39.08 7.53 5.22
C ALA A 65 -40.32 8.35 4.78
N GLN A 66 -41.53 7.79 4.91
CA GLN A 66 -42.78 8.47 4.58
C GLN A 66 -42.99 9.76 5.40
N ARG A 67 -42.62 9.75 6.68
CA ARG A 67 -42.68 10.94 7.56
C ARG A 67 -41.65 12.02 7.18
N ILE A 68 -40.51 11.65 6.59
CA ILE A 68 -39.43 12.58 6.19
C ILE A 68 -39.69 13.21 4.80
N VAL A 69 -40.19 12.45 3.82
CA VAL A 69 -40.41 12.92 2.42
C VAL A 69 -41.07 14.30 2.30
N PRO A 70 -42.21 14.62 2.97
CA PRO A 70 -42.88 15.92 2.75
C PRO A 70 -42.09 17.12 3.30
N VAL A 71 -41.28 16.91 4.34
CA VAL A 71 -40.55 17.96 5.07
C VAL A 71 -39.08 18.08 4.67
N TYR A 72 -38.51 17.07 3.99
CA TYR A 72 -37.11 17.12 3.57
C TYR A 72 -36.85 18.26 2.58
N ARG A 73 -35.83 19.07 2.88
CA ARG A 73 -35.33 20.18 2.05
C ARG A 73 -33.81 20.19 2.14
N ASP A 74 -33.19 20.63 1.05
CA ASP A 74 -31.74 20.85 0.95
C ASP A 74 -31.49 22.04 0.02
N SER A 75 -30.39 22.76 0.23
CA SER A 75 -30.00 23.87 -0.65
C SER A 75 -29.22 23.38 -1.88
N ASP A 76 -28.52 22.25 -1.77
CA ASP A 76 -27.87 21.61 -2.90
C ASP A 76 -28.88 20.69 -3.62
N THR A 77 -29.16 20.97 -4.90
CA THR A 77 -30.12 20.20 -5.70
C THR A 77 -29.64 18.77 -5.99
N ASP A 78 -28.33 18.54 -6.12
CA ASP A 78 -27.76 17.21 -6.39
C ASP A 78 -27.87 16.35 -5.11
N VAL A 79 -27.61 16.93 -3.93
CA VAL A 79 -27.83 16.28 -2.62
C VAL A 79 -29.33 16.05 -2.35
N PHE A 80 -30.17 17.06 -2.60
CA PHE A 80 -31.62 16.98 -2.45
C PHE A 80 -32.20 15.80 -3.23
N LEU A 81 -31.91 15.72 -4.54
CA LEU A 81 -32.43 14.65 -5.38
C LEU A 81 -31.88 13.27 -4.96
N ALA A 82 -30.60 13.18 -4.57
CA ALA A 82 -30.02 11.93 -4.13
C ALA A 82 -30.64 11.40 -2.82
N ASN A 83 -30.92 12.29 -1.85
CA ASN A 83 -31.57 11.95 -0.60
C ASN A 83 -33.07 11.66 -0.80
N LEU A 84 -33.75 12.45 -1.64
CA LEU A 84 -35.15 12.25 -2.00
C LEU A 84 -35.38 10.91 -2.72
N THR A 85 -34.50 10.53 -3.66
CA THR A 85 -34.54 9.21 -4.31
C THR A 85 -34.44 8.06 -3.29
N ALA A 86 -33.54 8.16 -2.30
CA ALA A 86 -33.40 7.13 -1.27
C ALA A 86 -34.66 7.03 -0.38
N LEU A 87 -35.17 8.17 0.08
CA LEU A 87 -36.40 8.27 0.85
C LEU A 87 -37.61 7.71 0.07
N GLN A 88 -37.73 8.05 -1.21
CA GLN A 88 -38.82 7.58 -2.07
C GLN A 88 -38.76 6.06 -2.27
N MET A 89 -37.59 5.46 -2.47
CA MET A 89 -37.46 3.99 -2.54
C MET A 89 -37.88 3.31 -1.23
N VAL A 90 -37.38 3.76 -0.08
CA VAL A 90 -37.73 3.16 1.22
C VAL A 90 -39.20 3.37 1.59
N SER A 91 -39.81 4.49 1.17
CA SER A 91 -41.25 4.77 1.33
C SER A 91 -42.17 3.90 0.45
N GLY A 92 -41.62 3.16 -0.53
CA GLY A 92 -42.35 2.38 -1.53
C GLY A 92 -42.80 3.16 -2.78
N THR A 93 -42.45 4.44 -2.90
CA THR A 93 -42.89 5.32 -4.02
C THR A 93 -41.95 5.21 -5.23
N TYR A 94 -41.70 3.99 -5.72
CA TYR A 94 -40.64 3.68 -6.69
C TYR A 94 -40.69 4.47 -8.00
N ARG A 95 -41.88 4.80 -8.52
CA ARG A 95 -42.01 5.67 -9.71
C ARG A 95 -41.40 7.06 -9.46
N ALA A 96 -41.77 7.70 -8.35
CA ALA A 96 -41.22 9.00 -7.96
C ALA A 96 -39.71 8.90 -7.71
N ALA A 97 -39.24 7.81 -7.07
CA ALA A 97 -37.81 7.56 -6.87
C ALA A 97 -37.02 7.50 -8.18
N ASN A 98 -37.56 6.82 -9.20
CA ASN A 98 -36.98 6.72 -10.54
C ASN A 98 -36.95 8.08 -11.26
N ASP A 99 -38.02 8.87 -11.16
CA ASP A 99 -38.09 10.19 -11.80
C ASP A 99 -37.13 11.21 -11.12
N SER A 100 -37.03 11.20 -9.79
CA SER A 100 -36.02 11.96 -9.03
C SER A 100 -34.59 11.53 -9.40
N ASN A 101 -34.35 10.22 -9.52
CA ASN A 101 -33.04 9.67 -9.85
C ASN A 101 -32.65 9.97 -11.31
N ARG A 102 -33.59 9.91 -12.25
CA ARG A 102 -33.39 10.31 -13.65
C ARG A 102 -33.05 11.80 -13.75
N SER A 103 -33.71 12.64 -12.94
CA SER A 103 -33.41 14.06 -12.83
C SER A 103 -31.99 14.32 -12.31
N LEU A 104 -31.56 13.58 -11.28
CA LEU A 104 -30.19 13.63 -10.76
C LEU A 104 -29.15 13.20 -11.82
N ARG A 105 -29.37 12.06 -12.47
CA ARG A 105 -28.45 11.55 -13.51
C ARG A 105 -28.40 12.45 -14.75
N SER A 106 -29.49 13.11 -15.11
CA SER A 106 -29.50 14.14 -16.16
C SER A 106 -28.55 15.30 -15.81
N ARG A 107 -28.58 15.77 -14.55
CA ARG A 107 -27.66 16.81 -14.03
C ARG A 107 -26.20 16.35 -13.90
N TYR A 108 -25.91 15.07 -14.12
CA TYR A 108 -24.57 14.50 -14.17
C TYR A 108 -24.07 14.22 -15.59
N GLN A 109 -24.88 14.42 -16.63
CA GLN A 109 -24.44 14.31 -18.02
C GLN A 109 -23.29 15.29 -18.31
N GLY A 110 -22.21 14.79 -18.91
CA GLY A 110 -21.00 15.57 -19.18
C GLY A 110 -20.11 15.91 -17.99
N LYS A 111 -20.51 15.59 -16.74
CA LYS A 111 -19.63 15.71 -15.57
C LYS A 111 -18.65 14.52 -15.48
N PRO A 112 -17.46 14.68 -14.85
CA PRO A 112 -16.55 13.57 -14.59
C PRO A 112 -17.20 12.46 -13.76
N PHE A 113 -16.95 11.20 -14.12
CA PHE A 113 -17.41 10.06 -13.34
C PHE A 113 -16.71 10.03 -11.97
N ASN A 114 -17.51 9.99 -10.90
CA ASN A 114 -17.06 10.02 -9.52
C ASN A 114 -18.11 9.31 -8.62
N GLY A 115 -17.82 9.16 -7.32
CA GLY A 115 -18.71 8.46 -6.37
C GLY A 115 -20.17 8.93 -6.38
N PRO A 116 -20.48 10.25 -6.40
CA PRO A 116 -21.85 10.73 -6.61
C PRO A 116 -22.53 10.25 -7.90
N VAL A 117 -21.82 10.24 -9.04
CA VAL A 117 -22.34 9.75 -10.33
C VAL A 117 -22.57 8.23 -10.30
N GLU A 118 -21.58 7.48 -9.83
CA GLU A 118 -21.61 6.03 -9.64
C GLU A 118 -22.78 5.62 -8.75
N ARG A 119 -22.94 6.26 -7.59
CA ARG A 119 -24.03 5.98 -6.65
C ARG A 119 -25.40 6.29 -7.25
N ALA A 120 -25.53 7.38 -8.02
CA ALA A 120 -26.79 7.69 -8.71
C ALA A 120 -27.14 6.64 -9.78
N ILE A 121 -26.16 5.98 -10.41
CA ILE A 121 -26.40 4.85 -11.30
C ILE A 121 -26.83 3.61 -10.50
N VAL A 122 -26.12 3.24 -9.43
CA VAL A 122 -26.45 2.09 -8.57
C VAL A 122 -27.85 2.21 -7.96
N ASP A 123 -28.16 3.35 -7.33
CA ASP A 123 -29.49 3.65 -6.78
C ASP A 123 -30.56 3.66 -7.90
N GLY A 124 -30.17 4.13 -9.10
CA GLY A 124 -31.02 4.18 -10.28
C GLY A 124 -31.40 2.80 -10.85
N ILE A 125 -30.49 1.81 -10.80
CA ILE A 125 -30.77 0.45 -11.25
C ILE A 125 -31.90 -0.15 -10.41
N TYR A 126 -31.83 -0.02 -9.08
CA TYR A 126 -32.88 -0.54 -8.18
C TYR A 126 -34.19 0.25 -8.28
N ALA A 127 -34.13 1.58 -8.32
CA ALA A 127 -35.32 2.44 -8.46
C ALA A 127 -36.09 2.14 -9.75
N ASN A 128 -35.39 2.04 -10.89
CA ASN A 128 -35.99 1.75 -12.19
C ASN A 128 -36.49 0.30 -12.26
N ALA A 129 -35.78 -0.67 -11.68
CA ALA A 129 -36.24 -2.06 -11.59
C ALA A 129 -37.57 -2.19 -10.83
N ARG A 130 -37.68 -1.56 -9.66
CA ARG A 130 -38.92 -1.54 -8.87
C ARG A 130 -40.05 -0.79 -9.56
N ALA A 131 -39.75 0.29 -10.27
CA ALA A 131 -40.75 1.02 -11.07
C ALA A 131 -41.27 0.19 -12.26
N ILE A 132 -40.40 -0.56 -12.95
CA ILE A 132 -40.80 -1.50 -14.02
C ILE A 132 -41.66 -2.63 -13.44
N GLU A 133 -41.27 -3.20 -12.29
CA GLU A 133 -42.03 -4.24 -11.59
C GLU A 133 -43.47 -3.80 -11.30
N THR A 134 -43.66 -2.61 -10.72
CA THR A 134 -45.01 -2.11 -10.37
C THR A 134 -45.82 -1.67 -11.58
N ASN A 135 -45.19 -1.03 -12.58
CA ASN A 135 -45.90 -0.39 -13.68
C ASN A 135 -46.20 -1.36 -14.83
N GLU A 136 -45.26 -2.24 -15.17
CA GLU A 136 -45.38 -3.19 -16.29
C GLU A 136 -45.82 -4.60 -15.84
N ARG A 137 -46.05 -4.80 -14.53
CA ARG A 137 -46.36 -6.11 -13.90
C ARG A 137 -45.33 -7.19 -14.23
N MET A 138 -44.08 -6.79 -14.41
CA MET A 138 -42.95 -7.66 -14.72
C MET A 138 -42.30 -8.15 -13.42
N GLY A 139 -42.13 -9.47 -13.24
CA GLY A 139 -41.49 -10.01 -12.05
C GLY A 139 -40.07 -9.45 -11.82
N PHE A 140 -39.75 -9.08 -10.58
CA PHE A 140 -38.52 -8.36 -10.20
C PHE A 140 -37.23 -8.83 -10.89
N PRO A 141 -36.92 -10.15 -11.04
CA PRO A 141 -35.70 -10.57 -11.70
C PRO A 141 -35.55 -10.08 -13.14
N LYS A 142 -36.64 -10.06 -13.91
CA LYS A 142 -36.64 -9.56 -15.30
C LYS A 142 -36.56 -8.03 -15.33
N ALA A 143 -37.29 -7.35 -14.43
CA ALA A 143 -37.27 -5.91 -14.30
C ALA A 143 -35.88 -5.38 -13.90
N PHE A 144 -35.21 -6.08 -12.98
CA PHE A 144 -33.84 -5.78 -12.57
C PHE A 144 -32.82 -6.04 -13.67
N ALA A 145 -32.92 -7.17 -14.38
CA ALA A 145 -32.05 -7.47 -15.53
C ALA A 145 -32.14 -6.39 -16.63
N ARG A 146 -33.36 -5.98 -16.98
CA ARG A 146 -33.61 -4.88 -17.93
C ARG A 146 -33.01 -3.56 -17.45
N SER A 147 -33.30 -3.18 -16.20
CA SER A 147 -32.79 -1.94 -15.60
C SER A 147 -31.26 -1.90 -15.52
N PHE A 148 -30.62 -3.02 -15.14
CA PHE A 148 -29.17 -3.19 -15.15
C PHE A 148 -28.62 -2.98 -16.57
N GLN A 149 -29.20 -3.63 -17.58
CA GLN A 149 -28.77 -3.46 -18.97
C GLN A 149 -28.93 -2.01 -19.47
N GLU A 150 -30.09 -1.39 -19.22
CA GLU A 150 -30.38 0.00 -19.62
C GLU A 150 -29.37 1.00 -19.05
N LEU A 151 -28.84 0.77 -17.84
CA LEU A 151 -27.97 1.73 -17.15
C LEU A 151 -26.48 1.37 -17.15
N VAL A 152 -26.12 0.10 -17.37
CA VAL A 152 -24.71 -0.36 -17.44
C VAL A 152 -24.20 -0.43 -18.87
N ALA A 153 -24.98 -0.93 -19.83
CA ALA A 153 -24.51 -1.12 -21.22
C ALA A 153 -24.00 0.15 -21.94
N PRO A 154 -24.51 1.37 -21.66
CA PRO A 154 -23.98 2.63 -22.20
C PRO A 154 -22.65 3.08 -21.60
N LEU A 155 -22.28 2.59 -20.42
CA LEU A 155 -21.06 3.00 -19.70
C LEU A 155 -19.81 2.48 -20.41
N ASP A 156 -18.69 3.20 -20.28
CA ASP A 156 -17.38 2.67 -20.65
C ASP A 156 -16.94 1.52 -19.72
N ASN A 157 -15.85 0.84 -20.05
CA ASN A 157 -15.39 -0.33 -19.29
C ASN A 157 -14.98 0.00 -17.85
N VAL A 158 -14.39 1.18 -17.60
CA VAL A 158 -13.96 1.61 -16.27
C VAL A 158 -15.18 1.96 -15.42
N GLN A 159 -16.11 2.72 -15.99
CA GLN A 159 -17.37 3.11 -15.35
C GLN A 159 -18.24 1.89 -15.02
N ALA A 160 -18.38 0.96 -15.97
CA ALA A 160 -19.15 -0.27 -15.76
C ALA A 160 -18.51 -1.17 -14.69
N ALA A 161 -17.18 -1.34 -14.70
CA ALA A 161 -16.48 -2.13 -13.69
C ALA A 161 -16.66 -1.54 -12.28
N ALA A 162 -16.64 -0.21 -12.13
CA ALA A 162 -16.90 0.46 -10.85
C ALA A 162 -18.34 0.21 -10.36
N VAL A 163 -19.34 0.46 -11.22
CA VAL A 163 -20.77 0.21 -10.89
C VAL A 163 -21.03 -1.25 -10.53
N MET A 164 -20.44 -2.22 -11.27
CA MET A 164 -20.59 -3.65 -10.97
C MET A 164 -19.94 -4.00 -9.62
N ALA A 165 -18.73 -3.52 -9.34
CA ALA A 165 -18.06 -3.75 -8.05
C ALA A 165 -18.85 -3.17 -6.86
N GLN A 166 -19.54 -2.03 -7.02
CA GLN A 166 -20.45 -1.51 -6.00
C GLN A 166 -21.66 -2.41 -5.78
N LEU A 167 -22.27 -2.93 -6.85
CA LEU A 167 -23.41 -3.85 -6.75
C LEU A 167 -23.02 -5.14 -6.01
N GLU A 168 -21.81 -5.68 -6.28
CA GLU A 168 -21.28 -6.92 -5.69
C GLU A 168 -20.92 -6.83 -4.19
N ILE A 169 -20.97 -5.65 -3.57
CA ILE A 169 -20.79 -5.52 -2.11
C ILE A 169 -21.82 -6.41 -1.40
N SER A 170 -21.34 -7.39 -0.62
CA SER A 170 -22.22 -8.38 0.01
C SER A 170 -23.17 -7.76 1.06
N PRO A 171 -24.47 -8.15 1.10
CA PRO A 171 -25.38 -7.76 2.16
C PRO A 171 -24.85 -8.04 3.58
N ALA A 172 -24.09 -9.13 3.74
CA ALA A 172 -23.54 -9.53 5.04
C ALA A 172 -22.57 -8.50 5.62
N SER A 173 -21.81 -7.79 4.77
CA SER A 173 -20.88 -6.74 5.20
C SER A 173 -21.58 -5.47 5.72
N LEU A 174 -22.86 -5.28 5.36
CA LEU A 174 -23.68 -4.13 5.74
C LEU A 174 -24.56 -4.41 6.97
N LYS A 175 -24.82 -5.69 7.30
CA LYS A 175 -25.74 -6.08 8.40
C LYS A 175 -25.28 -5.58 9.77
N GLU A 176 -24.04 -5.84 10.17
CA GLU A 176 -23.54 -5.46 11.50
C GLU A 176 -23.40 -3.94 11.70
N PRO A 177 -22.91 -3.14 10.73
CA PRO A 177 -23.01 -1.68 10.78
C PRO A 177 -24.44 -1.18 11.00
N LEU A 178 -25.40 -1.72 10.25
CA LEU A 178 -26.82 -1.34 10.33
C LEU A 178 -27.45 -1.73 11.67
N ARG A 179 -27.14 -2.92 12.21
CA ARG A 179 -27.60 -3.33 13.55
C ARG A 179 -27.12 -2.36 14.63
N ARG A 180 -25.84 -1.94 14.59
CA ARG A 180 -25.30 -0.96 15.56
C ARG A 180 -26.02 0.39 15.50
N GLU A 181 -26.39 0.87 14.32
CA GLU A 181 -27.22 2.07 14.20
C GLU A 181 -28.65 1.84 14.72
N PHE A 182 -29.27 0.69 14.45
CA PHE A 182 -30.56 0.33 15.06
C PHE A 182 -30.46 0.34 16.60
N ASP A 183 -29.44 -0.26 17.19
CA ASP A 183 -29.22 -0.27 18.64
C ASP A 183 -29.04 1.16 19.21
N ARG A 184 -28.21 1.98 18.55
CA ARG A 184 -27.96 3.40 18.90
C ARG A 184 -29.25 4.22 18.98
N TRP A 185 -30.17 4.04 18.02
CA TRP A 185 -31.41 4.81 17.98
C TRP A 185 -32.54 4.17 18.82
N ARG A 186 -32.55 2.85 19.00
CA ARG A 186 -33.48 2.17 19.94
C ARG A 186 -33.32 2.68 21.37
N ALA A 187 -32.08 2.92 21.80
CA ALA A 187 -31.77 3.51 23.11
C ALA A 187 -32.24 4.96 23.28
N ARG A 188 -32.49 5.69 22.18
CA ARG A 188 -32.89 7.11 22.17
C ARG A 188 -34.38 7.33 21.89
N GLY A 189 -35.06 6.37 21.25
CA GLY A 189 -36.47 6.44 20.88
C GLY A 189 -36.84 7.48 19.82
N SER A 190 -35.87 8.27 19.34
CA SER A 190 -36.02 9.27 18.28
C SER A 190 -34.69 9.50 17.55
N VAL A 191 -34.79 9.95 16.30
CA VAL A 191 -33.65 10.21 15.40
C VAL A 191 -33.78 11.60 14.75
N PRO A 192 -32.74 12.45 14.76
CA PRO A 192 -32.74 13.72 14.03
C PRO A 192 -32.79 13.52 12.51
N GLN A 193 -33.36 14.47 11.78
CA GLN A 193 -33.54 14.39 10.31
C GLN A 193 -32.27 14.00 9.54
N VAL A 194 -31.11 14.53 9.92
CA VAL A 194 -29.83 14.25 9.25
C VAL A 194 -29.41 12.79 9.45
N ASP A 195 -29.34 12.34 10.71
CA ASP A 195 -29.06 10.93 11.03
C ASP A 195 -30.10 9.97 10.43
N ALA A 196 -31.38 10.40 10.34
CA ALA A 196 -32.46 9.60 9.79
C ALA A 196 -32.28 9.36 8.27
N ILE A 197 -31.75 10.34 7.54
CA ILE A 197 -31.42 10.20 6.11
C ILE A 197 -30.22 9.25 5.92
N GLU A 198 -29.19 9.34 6.76
CA GLU A 198 -28.08 8.40 6.75
C GLU A 198 -28.53 6.97 7.07
N LEU A 199 -29.43 6.81 8.03
CA LEU A 199 -30.03 5.53 8.39
C LEU A 199 -30.88 4.96 7.25
N VAL A 200 -31.74 5.77 6.62
CA VAL A 200 -32.52 5.39 5.43
C VAL A 200 -31.59 4.93 4.29
N ARG A 201 -30.49 5.64 4.04
CA ARG A 201 -29.48 5.23 3.03
C ARG A 201 -28.78 3.93 3.37
N THR A 202 -28.48 3.70 4.65
CA THR A 202 -27.80 2.48 5.12
C THR A 202 -28.74 1.27 5.05
N TRP A 203 -30.00 1.44 5.47
CA TRP A 203 -31.06 0.47 5.30
C TRP A 203 -31.29 0.12 3.82
N LEU A 204 -31.49 1.13 2.96
CA LEU A 204 -31.65 0.95 1.52
C LEU A 204 -30.51 0.16 0.90
N ALA A 205 -29.26 0.49 1.26
CA ALA A 205 -28.09 -0.20 0.73
C ALA A 205 -28.08 -1.69 1.09
N TYR A 206 -28.57 -2.06 2.28
CA TYR A 206 -28.71 -3.44 2.74
C TYR A 206 -29.90 -4.15 2.09
N ASP A 207 -31.10 -3.56 2.15
CA ASP A 207 -32.34 -4.15 1.66
C ASP A 207 -32.35 -4.38 0.14
N ALA A 208 -31.92 -3.37 -0.64
CA ALA A 208 -31.82 -3.49 -2.08
C ALA A 208 -30.88 -4.64 -2.48
N ARG A 209 -29.73 -4.77 -1.80
CA ARG A 209 -28.79 -5.87 -2.06
C ARG A 209 -29.36 -7.23 -1.71
N ARG A 210 -30.14 -7.38 -0.62
CA ARG A 210 -30.86 -8.63 -0.34
C ARG A 210 -31.79 -9.02 -1.49
N ALA A 211 -32.46 -8.04 -2.11
CA ALA A 211 -33.35 -8.28 -3.24
C ALA A 211 -32.63 -8.71 -4.53
N TYR A 212 -31.47 -8.11 -4.87
CA TYR A 212 -30.80 -8.35 -6.17
C TYR A 212 -29.53 -9.23 -6.14
N ASN A 213 -28.92 -9.50 -4.98
CA ASN A 213 -27.60 -10.16 -4.91
C ASN A 213 -27.55 -11.52 -5.64
N VAL A 214 -28.63 -12.30 -5.58
CA VAL A 214 -28.72 -13.60 -6.28
C VAL A 214 -28.77 -13.49 -7.81
N LEU A 215 -29.05 -12.30 -8.36
CA LEU A 215 -29.15 -12.04 -9.79
C LEU A 215 -27.82 -11.57 -10.40
N LEU A 216 -26.97 -10.94 -9.59
CA LEU A 216 -25.75 -10.29 -10.06
C LEU A 216 -24.77 -11.21 -10.79
N PRO A 217 -24.46 -12.44 -10.33
CA PRO A 217 -23.41 -13.26 -10.94
C PRO A 217 -23.63 -13.51 -12.44
N GLU A 218 -24.86 -13.83 -12.85
CA GLU A 218 -25.17 -14.07 -14.27
C GLU A 218 -25.27 -12.77 -15.07
N LEU A 219 -25.80 -11.69 -14.49
CA LEU A 219 -25.90 -10.39 -15.17
C LEU A 219 -24.51 -9.78 -15.44
N ILE A 220 -23.61 -9.86 -14.45
CA ILE A 220 -22.23 -9.40 -14.57
C ILE A 220 -21.44 -10.31 -15.52
N ALA A 221 -21.65 -11.64 -15.47
CA ALA A 221 -21.06 -12.55 -16.44
C ALA A 221 -21.53 -12.27 -17.88
N ALA A 222 -22.83 -12.01 -18.09
CA ALA A 222 -23.38 -11.66 -19.39
C ALA A 222 -22.81 -10.35 -19.95
N GLU A 223 -22.76 -9.28 -19.13
CA GLU A 223 -22.18 -8.00 -19.54
C GLU A 223 -20.67 -8.11 -19.79
N ASN A 224 -19.94 -8.89 -18.99
CA ASN A 224 -18.52 -9.15 -19.21
C ASN A 224 -18.25 -9.93 -20.51
N ARG A 225 -19.12 -10.87 -20.91
CA ARG A 225 -19.04 -11.57 -22.21
C ARG A 225 -19.26 -10.64 -23.41
N ILE A 226 -19.94 -9.51 -23.22
CA ILE A 226 -20.10 -8.45 -24.25
C ILE A 226 -18.90 -7.50 -24.24
N ARG A 227 -18.41 -7.12 -23.06
CA ARG A 227 -17.33 -6.14 -22.89
C ARG A 227 -15.94 -6.67 -23.16
N TYR A 228 -15.72 -7.98 -23.03
CA TYR A 228 -14.40 -8.59 -23.07
C TYR A 228 -14.40 -9.90 -23.86
N VAL A 229 -13.29 -10.15 -24.54
CA VAL A 229 -12.95 -11.47 -25.08
C VAL A 229 -11.76 -11.99 -24.26
N ALA A 230 -11.96 -13.12 -23.60
CA ALA A 230 -10.96 -13.79 -22.79
C ALA A 230 -10.58 -15.15 -23.40
N GLU A 231 -9.31 -15.51 -23.32
CA GLU A 231 -8.79 -16.83 -23.67
C GLU A 231 -7.94 -17.37 -22.52
N ASP A 232 -8.31 -18.55 -22.04
CA ASP A 232 -7.70 -19.25 -20.91
C ASP A 232 -6.84 -20.42 -21.40
N ASP A 233 -5.82 -20.81 -20.62
CA ASP A 233 -4.83 -21.86 -20.98
C ASP A 233 -4.14 -21.67 -22.35
N VAL A 234 -3.79 -20.44 -22.69
CA VAL A 234 -3.01 -20.12 -23.90
C VAL A 234 -1.59 -20.69 -23.76
N ARG A 235 -1.21 -21.61 -24.65
CA ARG A 235 0.06 -22.36 -24.59
C ARG A 235 1.13 -21.74 -25.49
N ILE A 236 1.91 -20.83 -24.93
CA ILE A 236 3.01 -20.15 -25.61
C ILE A 236 4.25 -21.05 -25.63
N ARG A 237 4.65 -21.50 -26.82
CA ARG A 237 5.87 -22.31 -27.00
C ARG A 237 7.12 -21.44 -26.81
N VAL A 238 8.01 -21.84 -25.90
CA VAL A 238 9.29 -21.17 -25.62
C VAL A 238 10.45 -22.16 -25.77
N ARG A 239 11.71 -21.69 -25.71
CA ARG A 239 12.87 -22.58 -25.89
C ARG A 239 12.92 -23.66 -24.80
N GLY A 240 12.66 -24.90 -25.20
CA GLY A 240 12.65 -26.07 -24.32
C GLY A 240 11.54 -26.06 -23.26
N GLY A 241 10.36 -25.49 -23.57
CA GLY A 241 9.23 -25.49 -22.65
C GLY A 241 7.97 -24.85 -23.22
N VAL A 242 6.93 -24.80 -22.39
CA VAL A 242 5.68 -24.07 -22.66
C VAL A 242 5.45 -23.13 -21.49
N ILE A 243 4.97 -21.93 -21.79
CA ILE A 243 4.40 -20.98 -20.85
C ILE A 243 2.89 -21.01 -21.02
N HIS A 244 2.19 -21.17 -19.90
CA HIS A 244 0.73 -21.03 -19.86
C HIS A 244 0.40 -19.56 -19.62
N ALA A 245 -0.61 -19.04 -20.30
CA ALA A 245 -1.06 -17.68 -20.15
C ALA A 245 -2.59 -17.58 -20.22
N ARG A 246 -3.10 -16.47 -19.72
CA ARG A 246 -4.43 -15.93 -19.99
C ARG A 246 -4.26 -14.63 -20.74
N PHE A 247 -5.12 -14.32 -21.71
CA PHE A 247 -5.31 -12.93 -22.12
C PHE A 247 -6.77 -12.52 -22.08
N VAL A 248 -7.00 -11.22 -21.86
CA VAL A 248 -8.30 -10.57 -21.93
C VAL A 248 -8.13 -9.28 -22.73
N ARG A 249 -8.99 -9.07 -23.73
CA ARG A 249 -9.04 -7.84 -24.53
C ARG A 249 -10.43 -7.21 -24.49
N PRO A 250 -10.58 -5.89 -24.71
CA PRO A 250 -11.88 -5.29 -24.93
C PRO A 250 -12.58 -5.93 -26.14
N GLY A 251 -13.83 -6.34 -25.94
CA GLY A 251 -14.66 -7.01 -26.96
C GLY A 251 -15.08 -6.06 -28.08
N ARG A 252 -15.35 -4.79 -27.75
CA ARG A 252 -15.71 -3.72 -28.70
C ARG A 252 -14.51 -3.05 -29.40
N ALA A 253 -13.29 -3.56 -29.24
CA ALA A 253 -12.11 -3.02 -29.92
C ALA A 253 -12.14 -3.31 -31.43
N THR A 254 -11.99 -2.27 -32.25
CA THR A 254 -12.07 -2.33 -33.72
C THR A 254 -10.71 -2.47 -34.42
N GLY A 255 -9.61 -2.47 -33.67
CA GLY A 255 -8.25 -2.60 -34.22
C GLY A 255 -7.24 -3.09 -33.18
N PRO A 256 -5.96 -3.24 -33.57
CA PRO A 256 -4.91 -3.70 -32.67
C PRO A 256 -4.66 -2.72 -31.52
N LEU A 257 -4.30 -3.25 -30.35
CA LEU A 257 -4.12 -2.49 -29.11
C LEU A 257 -2.75 -2.78 -28.49
N PRO A 258 -2.22 -1.83 -27.69
CA PRO A 258 -1.05 -2.09 -26.85
C PRO A 258 -1.40 -3.13 -25.77
N ALA A 259 -0.44 -3.98 -25.46
CA ALA A 259 -0.59 -5.05 -24.49
C ALA A 259 0.11 -4.73 -23.16
N VAL A 260 -0.45 -5.24 -22.07
CA VAL A 260 0.10 -5.13 -20.71
C VAL A 260 0.30 -6.54 -20.17
N LEU A 261 1.56 -6.92 -19.97
CA LEU A 261 1.99 -8.24 -19.51
C LEU A 261 2.29 -8.22 -18.01
N ARG A 262 1.65 -9.11 -17.25
CA ARG A 262 2.12 -9.57 -15.94
C ARG A 262 2.73 -10.96 -16.08
N PHE A 263 3.96 -11.14 -15.63
CA PHE A 263 4.66 -12.44 -15.66
C PHE A 263 4.88 -12.93 -14.22
N THR A 264 4.02 -13.83 -13.75
CA THR A 264 3.87 -14.18 -12.32
C THR A 264 3.96 -15.68 -12.07
N LEU A 265 4.19 -16.04 -10.80
CA LEU A 265 4.10 -17.41 -10.28
C LEU A 265 2.79 -17.72 -9.54
N ASP A 266 1.98 -16.70 -9.26
CA ASP A 266 0.74 -16.81 -8.49
C ASP A 266 -0.47 -16.54 -9.40
N PRO A 267 -1.34 -17.55 -9.63
CA PRO A 267 -2.61 -17.37 -10.33
C PRO A 267 -3.57 -16.34 -9.71
N ALA A 268 -3.41 -15.98 -8.43
CA ALA A 268 -4.20 -14.91 -7.81
C ALA A 268 -3.78 -13.51 -8.27
N GLU A 269 -2.60 -13.36 -8.88
CA GLU A 269 -2.10 -12.10 -9.45
C GLU A 269 -2.52 -11.91 -10.93
N ASP A 270 -3.78 -12.22 -11.29
CA ASP A 270 -4.28 -12.05 -12.66
C ASP A 270 -4.73 -10.60 -12.95
N ASP A 271 -3.85 -9.83 -13.59
CA ASP A 271 -4.13 -8.46 -14.03
C ASP A 271 -4.68 -8.37 -15.47
N ALA A 272 -4.96 -9.50 -16.14
CA ALA A 272 -5.40 -9.50 -17.53
C ALA A 272 -6.75 -8.79 -17.70
N HIS A 273 -7.73 -9.12 -16.86
CA HIS A 273 -9.03 -8.45 -16.88
C HIS A 273 -8.92 -6.97 -16.47
N ARG A 274 -8.12 -6.65 -15.44
CA ARG A 274 -7.89 -5.25 -15.01
C ARG A 274 -7.30 -4.39 -16.13
N SER A 275 -6.35 -4.94 -16.90
CA SER A 275 -5.77 -4.26 -18.05
C SER A 275 -6.80 -4.06 -19.18
N ALA A 276 -7.68 -5.03 -19.40
CA ALA A 276 -8.78 -4.93 -20.37
C ALA A 276 -9.84 -3.89 -19.98
N VAL A 277 -10.14 -3.74 -18.69
CA VAL A 277 -10.96 -2.64 -18.15
C VAL A 277 -10.37 -1.28 -18.54
N LYS A 278 -9.03 -1.17 -18.50
CA LYS A 278 -8.26 0.02 -18.93
C LYS A 278 -8.00 0.10 -20.45
N GLY A 279 -8.67 -0.73 -21.25
CA GLY A 279 -8.59 -0.70 -22.72
C GLY A 279 -7.31 -1.26 -23.34
N TYR A 280 -6.46 -1.95 -22.55
CA TYR A 280 -5.28 -2.67 -23.06
C TYR A 280 -5.65 -4.12 -23.40
N VAL A 281 -4.81 -4.84 -24.15
CA VAL A 281 -4.85 -6.31 -24.06
C VAL A 281 -4.07 -6.73 -22.83
N GLY A 282 -4.77 -7.19 -21.80
CA GLY A 282 -4.14 -7.75 -20.62
C GLY A 282 -3.67 -9.17 -20.87
N VAL A 283 -2.45 -9.47 -20.47
CA VAL A 283 -1.87 -10.81 -20.55
C VAL A 283 -1.27 -11.17 -19.19
N THR A 284 -1.74 -12.25 -18.59
CA THR A 284 -1.12 -12.85 -17.40
C THR A 284 -0.46 -14.15 -17.83
N ALA A 285 0.87 -14.20 -17.79
CA ALA A 285 1.66 -15.38 -18.17
C ALA A 285 2.35 -15.96 -16.94
N TYR A 286 2.36 -17.29 -16.85
CA TYR A 286 2.82 -18.01 -15.66
C TYR A 286 4.24 -18.56 -15.82
N VAL A 287 5.08 -18.43 -14.78
CA VAL A 287 6.47 -18.92 -14.83
C VAL A 287 6.53 -20.39 -15.23
N ARG A 288 7.51 -20.76 -16.05
CA ARG A 288 7.71 -22.13 -16.54
C ARG A 288 7.62 -23.16 -15.40
N GLY A 289 6.73 -24.13 -15.56
CA GLY A 289 6.41 -25.13 -14.54
C GLY A 289 5.18 -24.81 -13.69
N ARG A 290 4.61 -23.60 -13.76
CA ARG A 290 3.25 -23.33 -13.27
C ARG A 290 2.27 -23.78 -14.36
N THR A 291 1.80 -25.03 -14.23
CA THR A 291 0.81 -25.65 -15.12
C THR A 291 -0.59 -25.59 -14.49
N PRO A 292 -1.69 -25.56 -15.28
CA PRO A 292 -3.06 -25.54 -14.74
C PRO A 292 -3.40 -26.75 -13.87
N ASP A 293 -2.82 -27.92 -14.17
CA ASP A 293 -2.96 -29.14 -13.36
C ASP A 293 -2.16 -29.12 -12.06
N GLY A 294 -1.37 -28.08 -11.83
CA GLY A 294 -0.57 -27.87 -10.63
C GLY A 294 0.53 -28.92 -10.41
N LYS A 295 1.00 -29.65 -11.45
CA LYS A 295 2.03 -30.71 -11.32
C LYS A 295 3.43 -30.31 -11.76
N GLY A 296 3.58 -29.20 -12.50
CA GLY A 296 4.88 -28.75 -12.98
C GLY A 296 5.83 -28.24 -11.88
N ALA A 297 7.13 -28.27 -12.16
CA ALA A 297 8.17 -27.87 -11.20
C ALA A 297 8.64 -26.43 -11.45
N VAL A 298 8.07 -25.47 -10.71
CA VAL A 298 8.50 -24.06 -10.73
C VAL A 298 9.96 -23.95 -10.23
N ARG A 299 10.79 -23.18 -10.93
CA ARG A 299 12.19 -22.92 -10.56
C ARG A 299 12.45 -21.41 -10.53
N PRO A 300 12.19 -20.74 -9.39
CA PRO A 300 12.16 -19.28 -9.34
C PRO A 300 13.47 -18.62 -9.79
N PHE A 301 13.34 -17.49 -10.50
CA PHE A 301 14.40 -16.68 -11.09
C PHE A 301 15.20 -17.31 -12.25
N VAL A 302 15.08 -18.62 -12.51
CA VAL A 302 16.08 -19.35 -13.33
C VAL A 302 15.97 -19.07 -14.83
N ARG A 303 14.75 -18.95 -15.38
CA ARG A 303 14.52 -18.75 -16.84
C ARG A 303 13.61 -17.57 -17.16
N ASP A 304 13.10 -16.90 -16.14
CA ASP A 304 11.94 -16.03 -16.21
C ASP A 304 12.16 -14.86 -17.17
N GLY A 305 13.38 -14.30 -17.22
CA GLY A 305 13.74 -13.26 -18.18
C GLY A 305 13.86 -13.73 -19.64
N GLU A 306 14.18 -15.01 -19.87
CA GLU A 306 14.13 -15.64 -21.22
C GLU A 306 12.69 -15.90 -21.63
N ASP A 307 11.90 -16.43 -20.70
CA ASP A 307 10.51 -16.82 -20.93
C ASP A 307 9.59 -15.61 -21.09
N ALA A 308 9.71 -14.60 -20.25
CA ALA A 308 8.98 -13.34 -20.38
C ALA A 308 9.33 -12.59 -21.68
N ALA A 309 10.61 -12.59 -22.10
CA ALA A 309 11.00 -12.02 -23.39
C ALA A 309 10.36 -12.78 -24.57
N ALA A 310 10.34 -14.12 -24.53
CA ALA A 310 9.67 -14.93 -25.55
C ALA A 310 8.13 -14.74 -25.55
N VAL A 311 7.51 -14.49 -24.40
CA VAL A 311 6.09 -14.11 -24.29
C VAL A 311 5.85 -12.73 -24.91
N ILE A 312 6.70 -11.73 -24.64
CA ILE A 312 6.62 -10.40 -25.27
C ILE A 312 6.69 -10.50 -26.80
N ASP A 313 7.64 -11.29 -27.32
CA ASP A 313 7.77 -11.53 -28.76
C ASP A 313 6.58 -12.33 -29.34
N TRP A 314 5.90 -13.17 -28.54
CA TRP A 314 4.67 -13.84 -28.95
C TRP A 314 3.50 -12.86 -29.01
N ILE A 315 3.31 -12.03 -27.98
CA ILE A 315 2.27 -11.00 -27.88
C ILE A 315 2.32 -10.07 -29.10
N ALA A 316 3.51 -9.56 -29.42
CA ALA A 316 3.73 -8.60 -30.50
C ALA A 316 3.46 -9.14 -31.92
N ARG A 317 3.26 -10.45 -32.07
CA ARG A 317 2.88 -11.11 -33.34
C ARG A 317 1.40 -11.48 -33.42
N GLN A 318 0.61 -11.20 -32.39
CA GLN A 318 -0.83 -11.49 -32.42
C GLN A 318 -1.59 -10.43 -33.23
N PRO A 319 -2.63 -10.80 -34.00
CA PRO A 319 -3.37 -9.85 -34.84
C PRO A 319 -4.12 -8.77 -34.04
N TRP A 320 -4.30 -8.98 -32.73
CA TRP A 320 -4.88 -8.01 -31.81
C TRP A 320 -3.85 -7.06 -31.17
N SER A 321 -2.55 -7.26 -31.39
CA SER A 321 -1.49 -6.42 -30.80
C SER A 321 -0.99 -5.38 -31.78
N ASP A 322 -0.81 -4.14 -31.32
CA ASP A 322 -0.14 -3.08 -32.09
C ASP A 322 1.40 -3.17 -32.08
N GLY A 323 1.95 -4.27 -31.57
CA GLY A 323 3.39 -4.50 -31.44
C GLY A 323 4.04 -3.82 -30.23
N ARG A 324 3.29 -3.10 -29.39
CA ARG A 324 3.79 -2.46 -28.17
C ARG A 324 3.33 -3.24 -26.94
N VAL A 325 4.29 -3.59 -26.09
CA VAL A 325 4.06 -4.29 -24.82
C VAL A 325 4.64 -3.47 -23.69
N ALA A 326 3.91 -3.29 -22.60
CA ALA A 326 4.47 -2.90 -21.32
C ALA A 326 4.40 -4.07 -20.34
N MET A 327 5.28 -4.08 -19.34
CA MET A 327 5.12 -4.98 -18.20
C MET A 327 4.70 -4.23 -16.95
N LEU A 328 3.80 -4.82 -16.18
CA LEU A 328 3.53 -4.40 -14.81
C LEU A 328 3.74 -5.57 -13.84
N GLY A 329 3.86 -5.23 -12.56
CA GLY A 329 3.87 -6.24 -11.51
C GLY A 329 4.48 -5.74 -10.22
N ASP A 330 4.10 -6.41 -9.13
CA ASP A 330 4.70 -6.24 -7.82
C ASP A 330 5.61 -7.42 -7.45
N GLY A 331 6.53 -7.21 -6.49
CA GLY A 331 7.37 -8.26 -5.93
C GLY A 331 8.09 -9.10 -6.98
N TYR A 332 7.68 -10.36 -7.11
CA TYR A 332 8.23 -11.31 -8.08
C TYR A 332 7.93 -10.94 -9.54
N SER A 333 6.72 -10.46 -9.82
CA SER A 333 6.33 -9.97 -11.15
C SER A 333 7.12 -8.71 -11.52
N GLY A 334 7.46 -7.88 -10.52
CA GLY A 334 8.40 -6.76 -10.67
C GLY A 334 9.83 -7.21 -11.00
N PHE A 335 10.34 -8.28 -10.37
CA PHE A 335 11.61 -8.91 -10.77
C PHE A 335 11.55 -9.37 -12.24
N ALA A 336 10.47 -10.05 -12.65
CA ALA A 336 10.34 -10.61 -13.98
C ALA A 336 10.40 -9.53 -15.07
N ALA A 337 9.83 -8.34 -14.81
CA ALA A 337 9.92 -7.19 -15.69
C ALA A 337 11.38 -6.72 -15.92
N TRP A 338 12.17 -6.58 -14.85
CA TRP A 338 13.60 -6.26 -14.95
C TRP A 338 14.43 -7.39 -15.60
N ALA A 339 14.06 -8.65 -15.35
CA ALA A 339 14.68 -9.82 -15.95
C ALA A 339 14.38 -9.96 -17.45
N ALA A 340 13.23 -9.45 -17.93
CA ALA A 340 12.91 -9.31 -19.34
C ALA A 340 13.63 -8.10 -19.98
N ALA A 341 13.61 -6.94 -19.32
CA ALA A 341 14.20 -5.70 -19.84
C ALA A 341 15.69 -5.85 -20.20
N ARG A 342 16.48 -6.57 -19.38
CA ARG A 342 17.90 -6.89 -19.67
C ARG A 342 18.14 -7.74 -20.92
N ARG A 343 17.10 -8.33 -21.52
CA ARG A 343 17.15 -9.07 -22.80
C ARG A 343 16.81 -8.18 -24.01
N LYS A 344 16.29 -6.98 -23.80
CA LYS A 344 15.84 -6.03 -24.84
C LYS A 344 14.88 -6.63 -25.89
N PRO A 345 13.79 -7.30 -25.51
CA PRO A 345 12.76 -7.69 -26.47
C PRO A 345 12.19 -6.42 -27.15
N ALA A 346 12.22 -6.37 -28.48
CA ALA A 346 12.00 -5.13 -29.23
C ALA A 346 10.61 -4.51 -29.04
N ALA A 347 9.62 -5.33 -28.70
CA ALA A 347 8.25 -4.92 -28.44
C ALA A 347 8.03 -4.33 -27.03
N LEU A 348 8.95 -4.55 -26.07
CA LEU A 348 8.83 -3.97 -24.73
C LEU A 348 9.10 -2.46 -24.79
N LYS A 349 8.13 -1.65 -24.39
CA LYS A 349 8.17 -0.18 -24.43
C LYS A 349 8.17 0.49 -23.06
N ALA A 350 7.79 -0.21 -21.99
CA ALA A 350 7.78 0.33 -20.63
C ALA A 350 7.78 -0.78 -19.57
N ILE A 351 8.28 -0.49 -18.36
CA ILE A 351 8.02 -1.32 -17.17
C ILE A 351 7.50 -0.46 -16.01
N ALA A 352 6.40 -0.88 -15.37
CA ALA A 352 5.78 -0.23 -14.22
C ALA A 352 5.75 -1.19 -13.02
N THR A 353 6.79 -1.14 -12.19
CA THR A 353 7.01 -2.11 -11.12
C THR A 353 6.76 -1.54 -9.72
N THR A 354 6.49 -2.44 -8.79
CA THR A 354 6.01 -2.09 -7.44
C THR A 354 6.68 -3.00 -6.41
N ALA A 355 7.56 -2.45 -5.56
CA ALA A 355 8.45 -3.22 -4.68
C ALA A 355 9.11 -4.44 -5.39
N PRO A 356 9.72 -4.26 -6.59
CA PRO A 356 10.29 -5.37 -7.36
C PRO A 356 11.39 -6.08 -6.57
N MET A 357 11.29 -7.41 -6.45
CA MET A 357 12.34 -8.22 -5.81
C MET A 357 13.67 -8.11 -6.56
N ALA A 358 14.78 -8.14 -5.82
CA ALA A 358 16.12 -8.20 -6.36
C ALA A 358 16.88 -9.41 -5.78
N PRO A 359 16.90 -10.56 -6.49
CA PRO A 359 17.48 -11.81 -5.98
C PRO A 359 18.91 -11.67 -5.41
N GLY A 360 19.04 -12.00 -4.12
CA GLY A 360 20.27 -11.89 -3.34
C GLY A 360 20.60 -10.48 -2.82
N ILE A 361 19.72 -9.49 -3.04
CA ILE A 361 19.78 -8.15 -2.44
C ILE A 361 18.79 -8.06 -1.28
N ASP A 362 17.52 -8.39 -1.52
CA ASP A 362 16.41 -8.30 -0.55
C ASP A 362 15.72 -9.64 -0.25
N PHE A 363 15.68 -10.55 -1.24
CA PHE A 363 15.12 -11.89 -1.13
C PHE A 363 16.07 -12.93 -1.77
N PRO A 364 16.25 -14.14 -1.20
CA PRO A 364 15.69 -14.64 0.07
C PRO A 364 16.46 -14.17 1.32
N MET A 365 17.45 -13.29 1.13
CA MET A 365 18.26 -12.68 2.18
C MET A 365 18.34 -11.17 1.97
N ALA A 366 18.35 -10.43 3.06
CA ALA A 366 18.65 -8.99 3.10
C ALA A 366 19.85 -8.77 4.04
N GLY A 367 20.75 -7.84 3.72
CA GLY A 367 21.97 -7.63 4.50
C GLY A 367 22.85 -8.89 4.69
N GLN A 368 22.74 -9.85 3.76
CA GLN A 368 23.34 -11.19 3.80
C GLN A 368 22.92 -12.06 5.00
N ILE A 369 21.70 -11.86 5.49
CA ILE A 369 21.02 -12.69 6.51
C ILE A 369 19.78 -13.31 5.85
N TYR A 370 19.69 -14.64 5.81
CA TYR A 370 18.51 -15.34 5.31
C TYR A 370 17.32 -15.18 6.25
N ARG A 371 16.13 -14.97 5.67
CA ARG A 371 14.85 -14.93 6.38
C ARG A 371 14.11 -16.25 6.23
N ASN A 372 13.54 -16.76 7.30
CA ASN A 372 12.80 -18.04 7.29
C ASN A 372 11.57 -17.98 6.36
N ALA A 373 11.02 -16.78 6.17
CA ALA A 373 9.99 -16.46 5.19
C ALA A 373 10.30 -16.99 3.77
N MET A 374 11.57 -17.22 3.39
CA MET A 374 11.90 -17.86 2.11
C MET A 374 11.35 -19.30 1.99
N VAL A 375 11.24 -20.03 3.11
CA VAL A 375 10.74 -21.41 3.14
C VAL A 375 9.23 -21.42 2.98
N ARG A 376 8.54 -20.54 3.74
CA ARG A 376 7.11 -20.24 3.56
C ARG A 376 6.81 -19.88 2.12
N TRP A 377 7.54 -18.89 1.60
CA TRP A 377 7.35 -18.38 0.24
C TRP A 377 7.52 -19.47 -0.81
N VAL A 378 8.56 -20.31 -0.72
CA VAL A 378 8.72 -21.44 -1.66
C VAL A 378 7.57 -22.44 -1.55
N GLN A 379 7.09 -22.74 -0.34
CA GLN A 379 5.99 -23.68 -0.11
C GLN A 379 4.65 -23.15 -0.65
N GLU A 380 4.40 -21.84 -0.55
CA GLU A 380 3.17 -21.19 -1.04
C GLU A 380 3.23 -20.89 -2.55
N HIS A 381 4.39 -20.46 -3.08
CA HIS A 381 4.50 -19.83 -4.40
C HIS A 381 5.25 -20.64 -5.46
N ALA A 382 6.02 -21.67 -5.07
CA ALA A 382 6.84 -22.46 -5.98
C ALA A 382 6.58 -23.98 -5.93
N MET A 383 5.70 -24.45 -5.04
CA MET A 383 5.31 -25.85 -4.99
C MET A 383 4.03 -26.13 -5.78
N ALA A 384 4.10 -27.18 -6.59
CA ALA A 384 2.97 -27.88 -7.20
C ALA A 384 2.02 -28.40 -6.10
N GLY A 385 0.73 -28.05 -6.18
CA GLY A 385 -0.29 -28.40 -5.17
C GLY A 385 -0.39 -27.41 -4.00
N VAL A 386 -0.78 -26.16 -4.28
CA VAL A 386 -1.23 -25.22 -3.23
C VAL A 386 -2.60 -25.66 -2.75
N VAL A 387 -2.62 -26.62 -1.82
CA VAL A 387 -3.76 -26.80 -0.93
C VAL A 387 -3.77 -25.57 -0.02
N ARG A 388 -4.54 -24.54 -0.43
CA ARG A 388 -5.16 -23.70 0.60
C ARG A 388 -6.13 -24.64 1.30
N THR A 389 -5.83 -25.03 2.53
CA THR A 389 -6.87 -25.68 3.34
C THR A 389 -7.99 -24.66 3.56
N GLU A 390 -9.19 -25.10 3.95
CA GLU A 390 -10.31 -24.18 4.19
C GLU A 390 -10.01 -23.17 5.33
N GLY A 391 -8.91 -23.35 6.08
CA GLY A 391 -8.34 -22.34 6.99
C GLY A 391 -7.31 -21.37 6.36
N ASP A 392 -6.64 -21.72 5.26
CA ASP A 392 -5.70 -20.85 4.54
C ASP A 392 -6.40 -19.97 3.47
N ALA A 393 -7.70 -20.17 3.25
CA ALA A 393 -8.54 -19.28 2.44
C ALA A 393 -8.62 -17.86 3.05
N ALA A 394 -8.55 -17.76 4.38
CA ALA A 394 -8.27 -16.52 5.07
C ALA A 394 -6.74 -16.29 5.15
N GLY A 395 -6.24 -15.27 4.44
CA GLY A 395 -4.93 -14.67 4.71
C GLY A 395 -4.94 -13.87 6.02
N GLY A 396 -5.34 -14.51 7.11
CA GLY A 396 -5.56 -13.89 8.42
C GLY A 396 -4.65 -14.45 9.51
N ALA A 397 -4.80 -13.89 10.71
CA ALA A 397 -3.89 -14.10 11.85
C ALA A 397 -3.56 -15.57 12.19
N GLY A 398 -4.44 -16.53 11.88
CA GLY A 398 -4.20 -17.97 12.11
C GLY A 398 -3.07 -18.56 11.27
N ALA A 399 -2.95 -18.16 10.00
CA ALA A 399 -1.87 -18.64 9.12
C ALA A 399 -0.52 -18.09 9.56
N ASP A 400 -0.47 -16.82 9.96
CA ASP A 400 0.76 -16.18 10.44
C ASP A 400 1.18 -16.72 11.82
N ALA A 401 0.24 -16.95 12.73
CA ALA A 401 0.53 -17.59 14.02
C ALA A 401 1.15 -18.99 13.85
N ARG A 402 0.67 -19.78 12.88
CA ARG A 402 1.26 -21.08 12.53
C ARG A 402 2.72 -20.95 12.08
N TRP A 403 3.04 -19.99 11.20
CA TRP A 403 4.42 -19.77 10.74
C TRP A 403 5.33 -19.24 11.85
N GLN A 404 4.83 -18.32 12.69
CA GLN A 404 5.55 -17.83 13.87
C GLN A 404 5.90 -18.97 14.84
N ALA A 405 4.98 -19.91 15.09
CA ALA A 405 5.23 -21.09 15.93
C ALA A 405 6.28 -22.04 15.29
N LEU A 406 6.35 -22.15 13.97
CA LEU A 406 7.37 -22.94 13.27
C LEU A 406 8.77 -22.29 13.35
N ASP A 407 8.83 -20.97 13.18
CA ASP A 407 10.04 -20.16 13.35
C ASP A 407 10.57 -20.28 14.79
N GLU A 408 9.68 -20.17 15.77
CA GLU A 408 10.01 -20.34 17.18
C GLU A 408 10.51 -21.76 17.49
N ARG A 409 9.86 -22.79 16.95
CA ARG A 409 10.29 -24.19 17.12
C ARG A 409 11.68 -24.43 16.54
N TRP A 410 12.01 -23.80 15.40
CA TRP A 410 13.38 -23.80 14.88
C TRP A 410 14.35 -23.09 15.84
N TYR A 411 14.01 -21.87 16.27
CA TYR A 411 14.83 -21.03 17.14
C TYR A 411 15.16 -21.70 18.49
N ARG A 412 14.17 -22.32 19.14
CA ARG A 412 14.38 -23.13 20.36
C ARG A 412 15.04 -24.48 20.10
N GLY A 413 14.91 -25.02 18.89
CA GLY A 413 15.45 -26.33 18.51
C GLY A 413 16.98 -26.40 18.42
N ARG A 414 17.68 -25.26 18.44
CA ARG A 414 19.17 -25.15 18.49
C ARG A 414 19.91 -25.80 17.31
N ARG A 415 19.20 -26.14 16.23
CA ARG A 415 19.72 -26.77 15.01
C ARG A 415 20.49 -25.77 14.13
N PRO A 416 21.45 -26.22 13.30
CA PRO A 416 22.07 -25.38 12.28
C PRO A 416 21.03 -24.88 11.27
N TYR A 417 21.29 -23.74 10.61
CA TYR A 417 20.34 -23.16 9.65
C TYR A 417 20.14 -24.07 8.41
N TRP A 418 21.09 -24.93 8.09
CA TRP A 418 20.94 -25.98 7.07
C TRP A 418 19.72 -26.90 7.26
N ASP A 419 19.16 -26.99 8.47
CA ASP A 419 17.97 -27.78 8.80
C ASP A 419 16.64 -27.00 8.64
N ILE A 420 16.66 -25.72 8.26
CA ILE A 420 15.48 -24.83 8.31
C ILE A 420 14.27 -25.38 7.55
N ASP A 421 14.48 -25.92 6.35
CA ASP A 421 13.41 -26.52 5.52
C ASP A 421 12.82 -27.78 6.18
N ARG A 422 13.68 -28.67 6.68
CA ARG A 422 13.29 -29.86 7.44
C ARG A 422 12.52 -29.51 8.71
N VAL A 423 12.85 -28.41 9.40
CA VAL A 423 12.12 -28.01 10.61
C VAL A 423 10.76 -27.39 10.25
N LEU A 424 10.71 -26.45 9.32
CA LEU A 424 9.48 -25.69 9.00
C LEU A 424 8.46 -26.51 8.20
N VAL A 425 8.90 -27.28 7.19
CA VAL A 425 8.01 -28.03 6.28
C VAL A 425 8.24 -29.54 6.27
N GLY A 426 8.98 -30.07 7.25
CA GLY A 426 9.18 -31.51 7.47
C GLY A 426 10.09 -32.23 6.46
N LYS A 427 10.47 -31.58 5.36
CA LYS A 427 11.22 -32.17 4.24
C LYS A 427 12.27 -31.21 3.69
N ARG A 428 13.32 -31.76 3.06
CA ARG A 428 14.31 -30.96 2.33
C ARG A 428 13.70 -30.40 1.04
N ASN A 429 13.88 -29.12 0.77
CA ASN A 429 13.39 -28.46 -0.43
C ASN A 429 14.56 -28.08 -1.36
N ARG A 430 14.55 -28.54 -2.61
CA ARG A 430 15.67 -28.34 -3.56
C ARG A 430 15.94 -26.86 -3.87
N VAL A 431 14.90 -26.00 -3.88
CA VAL A 431 15.03 -24.56 -4.12
C VAL A 431 15.71 -23.89 -2.91
N VAL A 432 15.17 -24.09 -1.70
CA VAL A 432 15.77 -23.55 -0.46
C VAL A 432 17.21 -24.02 -0.29
N ARG A 433 17.47 -25.32 -0.47
CA ARG A 433 18.83 -25.90 -0.38
C ARG A 433 19.79 -25.31 -1.41
N SER A 434 19.32 -24.99 -2.63
CA SER A 434 20.12 -24.30 -3.65
C SER A 434 20.35 -22.83 -3.33
N TRP A 435 19.49 -22.17 -2.57
CA TRP A 435 19.70 -20.77 -2.16
C TRP A 435 20.69 -20.68 -1.01
N LEU A 436 20.61 -21.59 -0.04
CA LEU A 436 21.50 -21.66 1.13
C LEU A 436 22.99 -21.87 0.76
N THR A 437 23.31 -22.46 -0.40
CA THR A 437 24.70 -22.59 -0.88
C THR A 437 25.32 -21.27 -1.38
N HIS A 438 24.56 -20.17 -1.41
CA HIS A 438 24.99 -18.86 -1.91
C HIS A 438 24.79 -17.73 -0.88
N PRO A 439 25.50 -17.75 0.27
CA PRO A 439 25.33 -16.77 1.36
C PRO A 439 25.94 -15.39 1.07
N SER A 440 26.75 -15.25 0.01
CA SER A 440 27.22 -13.97 -0.53
C SER A 440 26.38 -13.59 -1.75
N HIS A 441 26.34 -12.30 -2.13
CA HIS A 441 25.78 -11.88 -3.42
C HIS A 441 26.74 -12.24 -4.59
N ASP A 442 26.91 -13.53 -4.83
CA ASP A 442 27.92 -14.12 -5.73
C ASP A 442 27.44 -14.22 -7.19
N ARG A 443 28.13 -15.03 -8.00
CA ARG A 443 27.76 -15.28 -9.41
C ARG A 443 26.38 -15.93 -9.56
N PHE A 444 25.89 -16.70 -8.58
CA PHE A 444 24.57 -17.33 -8.65
C PHE A 444 23.46 -16.27 -8.60
N TRP A 445 23.52 -15.32 -7.66
CA TRP A 445 22.51 -14.26 -7.55
C TRP A 445 22.62 -13.23 -8.68
N ARG A 446 23.84 -12.74 -8.93
CA ARG A 446 24.10 -11.71 -9.96
C ARG A 446 23.67 -12.09 -11.37
N LYS A 447 23.56 -13.39 -11.69
CA LYS A 447 23.16 -13.83 -13.04
C LYS A 447 21.68 -13.60 -13.33
N PHE A 448 20.84 -13.40 -12.31
CA PHE A 448 19.39 -13.15 -12.46
C PHE A 448 19.09 -11.67 -12.74
N LEU A 449 19.86 -10.77 -12.11
CA LEU A 449 19.76 -9.32 -12.25
C LEU A 449 20.40 -8.82 -13.58
N PRO A 450 20.07 -7.61 -14.04
CA PRO A 450 20.81 -6.96 -15.13
C PRO A 450 22.27 -6.71 -14.72
N ALA A 451 23.22 -7.01 -15.60
CA ALA A 451 24.62 -6.60 -15.43
C ALA A 451 24.81 -5.10 -15.77
N PRO A 452 25.92 -4.44 -15.38
CA PRO A 452 26.17 -3.03 -15.71
C PRO A 452 25.98 -2.66 -17.19
N LYS A 453 26.51 -3.48 -18.11
CA LYS A 453 26.30 -3.30 -19.57
C LYS A 453 24.83 -3.47 -19.99
N GLN A 454 24.05 -4.28 -19.29
CA GLN A 454 22.62 -4.46 -19.57
C GLN A 454 21.81 -3.27 -19.04
N PHE A 455 22.10 -2.76 -17.84
CA PHE A 455 21.49 -1.52 -17.33
C PHE A 455 21.75 -0.32 -18.25
N ALA A 456 22.98 -0.16 -18.74
CA ALA A 456 23.35 0.89 -19.70
C ALA A 456 22.50 0.86 -20.99
N GLN A 457 22.05 -0.34 -21.39
CA GLN A 457 21.26 -0.56 -22.59
C GLN A 457 19.74 -0.54 -22.36
N ILE A 458 19.21 -0.48 -21.13
CA ILE A 458 17.76 -0.36 -20.89
C ILE A 458 17.35 1.08 -21.19
N ASP A 459 16.72 1.27 -22.35
CA ASP A 459 16.41 2.54 -23.01
C ASP A 459 14.90 2.84 -23.08
N ILE A 460 14.10 2.09 -22.33
CA ILE A 460 12.66 2.29 -22.15
C ILE A 460 12.35 3.09 -20.88
N PRO A 461 11.21 3.82 -20.82
CA PRO A 461 10.66 4.35 -19.58
C PRO A 461 10.47 3.29 -18.49
N VAL A 462 10.82 3.65 -17.26
CA VAL A 462 10.73 2.81 -16.07
C VAL A 462 10.04 3.57 -14.95
N LEU A 463 9.01 2.96 -14.34
CA LEU A 463 8.46 3.39 -13.05
C LEU A 463 8.72 2.31 -11.99
N ASN A 464 9.25 2.72 -10.84
CA ASN A 464 9.36 1.91 -9.63
C ASN A 464 8.59 2.60 -8.49
N ILE A 465 7.70 1.88 -7.83
CA ILE A 465 6.97 2.33 -6.63
C ILE A 465 7.45 1.51 -5.44
N ALA A 466 7.73 2.10 -4.28
CA ALA A 466 7.98 1.39 -3.03
C ALA A 466 7.58 2.23 -1.80
N GLY A 467 7.86 1.74 -0.59
CA GLY A 467 7.58 2.49 0.63
C GLY A 467 8.55 2.23 1.77
N TYR A 468 8.67 3.23 2.66
CA TYR A 468 9.56 3.24 3.83
C TYR A 468 9.30 2.07 4.79
N TYR A 469 8.11 1.48 4.70
CA TYR A 469 7.66 0.36 5.52
C TYR A 469 7.39 -0.93 4.70
N GLY A 470 7.82 -0.96 3.43
CA GLY A 470 7.45 -2.02 2.48
C GLY A 470 8.46 -2.22 1.35
N ALA A 471 9.27 -3.28 1.49
CA ALA A 471 10.01 -3.96 0.40
C ALA A 471 10.77 -3.06 -0.61
N GLU A 472 11.35 -1.96 -0.13
CA GLU A 472 11.96 -0.93 -0.99
C GLU A 472 13.40 -1.22 -1.48
N ALA A 473 14.12 -2.17 -0.88
CA ALA A 473 15.53 -2.42 -1.21
C ALA A 473 15.75 -2.79 -2.69
N GLY A 474 14.89 -3.64 -3.27
CA GLY A 474 14.95 -3.96 -4.70
C GLY A 474 14.65 -2.75 -5.59
N ALA A 475 13.62 -1.95 -5.26
CA ALA A 475 13.29 -0.72 -5.99
C ALA A 475 14.46 0.28 -5.99
N LEU A 476 15.05 0.53 -4.81
CA LEU A 476 16.23 1.37 -4.64
C LEU A 476 17.41 0.83 -5.44
N TYR A 477 17.67 -0.49 -5.37
CA TYR A 477 18.74 -1.14 -6.13
C TYR A 477 18.59 -0.94 -7.64
N TYR A 478 17.42 -1.25 -8.22
CA TYR A 478 17.22 -1.14 -9.66
C TYR A 478 17.30 0.31 -10.15
N HIS A 479 16.65 1.25 -9.44
CA HIS A 479 16.68 2.67 -9.82
C HIS A 479 18.10 3.23 -9.75
N GLN A 480 18.84 2.99 -8.64
CA GLN A 480 20.23 3.45 -8.50
C GLN A 480 21.17 2.79 -9.52
N ALA A 481 21.01 1.49 -9.81
CA ALA A 481 21.86 0.79 -10.76
C ALA A 481 21.59 1.21 -12.22
N HIS A 482 20.32 1.41 -12.58
CA HIS A 482 19.92 1.91 -13.90
C HIS A 482 20.46 3.33 -14.10
N HIS A 483 20.21 4.26 -13.17
CA HIS A 483 20.72 5.62 -13.26
C HIS A 483 22.26 5.69 -13.26
N ARG A 484 22.95 4.90 -12.42
CA ARG A 484 24.42 4.84 -12.39
C ARG A 484 25.04 4.39 -13.71
N HIS A 485 24.40 3.48 -14.42
CA HIS A 485 24.92 2.92 -15.68
C HIS A 485 24.31 3.58 -16.93
N ARG A 486 23.28 4.41 -16.76
CA ARG A 486 22.60 5.21 -17.79
C ARG A 486 22.09 6.52 -17.17
N PRO A 487 22.95 7.55 -16.99
CA PRO A 487 22.55 8.81 -16.33
C PRO A 487 21.38 9.53 -17.01
N GLU A 488 21.20 9.31 -18.31
CA GLU A 488 20.13 9.82 -19.17
C GLU A 488 18.83 8.99 -19.13
N ALA A 489 18.79 7.88 -18.37
CA ALA A 489 17.61 7.01 -18.29
C ALA A 489 16.34 7.75 -17.83
N ASP A 490 15.22 7.46 -18.50
CA ASP A 490 13.88 7.77 -18.00
C ASP A 490 13.48 6.73 -16.94
N THR A 491 14.06 6.90 -15.74
CA THR A 491 13.77 6.08 -14.57
C THR A 491 13.16 6.93 -13.47
N THR A 492 11.90 6.62 -13.17
CA THR A 492 11.11 7.27 -12.13
C THR A 492 11.00 6.34 -10.91
N LEU A 493 11.26 6.89 -9.73
CA LEU A 493 11.05 6.27 -8.43
C LEU A 493 9.99 7.05 -7.67
N LEU A 494 9.05 6.34 -7.05
CA LEU A 494 8.08 6.88 -6.10
C LEU A 494 8.21 6.16 -4.75
N LEU A 495 8.34 6.92 -3.67
CA LEU A 495 8.42 6.43 -2.30
C LEU A 495 7.37 7.10 -1.39
N GLY A 496 6.80 6.35 -0.47
CA GLY A 496 5.91 6.92 0.54
C GLY A 496 5.80 6.07 1.80
N PRO A 497 4.99 6.51 2.78
CA PRO A 497 4.75 5.81 4.04
C PRO A 497 3.84 4.59 3.82
N TYR A 498 4.34 3.59 3.09
CA TYR A 498 3.57 2.43 2.66
C TYR A 498 4.25 1.14 3.09
N ASP A 499 3.45 0.14 3.45
CA ASP A 499 3.85 -1.25 3.61
C ASP A 499 3.46 -2.09 2.37
N ALA A 500 3.79 -3.38 2.38
CA ALA A 500 3.55 -4.28 1.25
C ALA A 500 2.05 -4.38 0.86
N ASP A 501 1.14 -4.27 1.82
CA ASP A 501 -0.30 -4.36 1.55
C ASP A 501 -0.85 -3.04 1.00
N SER A 502 -0.47 -1.89 1.59
CA SER A 502 -0.78 -0.56 1.06
C SER A 502 -0.32 -0.39 -0.40
N ILE A 503 0.86 -0.95 -0.69
CA ILE A 503 1.50 -0.95 -2.01
C ILE A 503 0.72 -1.80 -3.04
N ARG A 504 0.11 -2.91 -2.62
CA ARG A 504 -0.63 -3.85 -3.51
C ARG A 504 -2.11 -3.51 -3.65
N LEU A 505 -2.75 -3.10 -2.56
CA LEU A 505 -4.21 -2.98 -2.43
C LEU A 505 -4.71 -1.52 -2.43
N GLY A 506 -3.80 -0.54 -2.36
CA GLY A 506 -4.13 0.86 -2.15
C GLY A 506 -4.04 1.27 -0.68
N THR A 507 -3.94 2.59 -0.44
CA THR A 507 -3.58 3.14 0.87
C THR A 507 -4.79 3.34 1.80
N ALA A 508 -4.75 2.75 2.99
CA ALA A 508 -5.68 3.07 4.06
C ALA A 508 -5.32 4.38 4.78
N ALA A 509 -6.27 5.01 5.47
CA ALA A 509 -6.02 6.22 6.26
C ALA A 509 -5.19 5.96 7.53
N GLN A 510 -5.12 4.70 7.97
CA GLN A 510 -4.35 4.23 9.13
C GLN A 510 -3.42 3.10 8.67
N LEU A 511 -2.16 3.16 9.07
CA LEU A 511 -1.14 2.16 8.80
C LEU A 511 -0.42 1.80 10.11
N ARG A 512 -0.65 0.60 10.64
CA ARG A 512 0.12 0.04 11.78
C ARG A 512 0.28 1.02 12.98
N GLY A 513 -0.79 1.77 13.29
CA GLY A 513 -0.85 2.77 14.37
C GLY A 513 -0.42 4.21 14.00
N TYR A 514 -0.08 4.47 12.74
CA TYR A 514 0.22 5.79 12.20
C TYR A 514 -0.88 6.26 11.23
N THR A 515 -1.38 7.49 11.42
CA THR A 515 -2.31 8.14 10.49
C THR A 515 -1.55 8.60 9.25
N LEU A 516 -1.93 8.14 8.06
CA LEU A 516 -1.33 8.65 6.82
C LEU A 516 -1.83 10.07 6.52
N ASP A 517 -0.88 10.96 6.22
CA ASP A 517 -1.12 12.29 5.69
C ASP A 517 -2.08 12.22 4.47
N PRO A 518 -3.08 13.12 4.32
CA PRO A 518 -4.01 13.13 3.19
C PRO A 518 -3.34 13.00 1.80
N ALA A 519 -2.27 13.75 1.54
CA ALA A 519 -1.52 13.71 0.28
C ALA A 519 -0.82 12.36 0.02
N ALA A 520 -0.59 11.54 1.07
CA ALA A 520 -0.02 10.21 0.92
C ALA A 520 -1.05 9.16 0.45
N ARG A 521 -2.35 9.47 0.48
CA ARG A 521 -3.43 8.50 0.21
C ARG A 521 -3.69 8.32 -1.29
N VAL A 522 -2.74 7.65 -1.95
CA VAL A 522 -2.69 7.48 -3.41
C VAL A 522 -3.14 6.07 -3.80
N ASP A 523 -3.98 5.95 -4.83
CA ASP A 523 -4.23 4.68 -5.52
C ASP A 523 -3.01 4.34 -6.39
N LEU A 524 -2.07 3.60 -5.78
CA LEU A 524 -0.82 3.17 -6.43
C LEU A 524 -1.07 2.19 -7.59
N PRO A 525 -2.02 1.23 -7.52
CA PRO A 525 -2.45 0.47 -8.68
C PRO A 525 -2.90 1.34 -9.86
N GLU A 526 -3.75 2.35 -9.63
CA GLU A 526 -4.26 3.24 -10.68
C GLU A 526 -3.17 4.15 -11.26
N LEU A 527 -2.30 4.69 -10.40
CA LEU A 527 -1.18 5.54 -10.81
C LEU A 527 -0.29 4.87 -11.87
N ARG A 528 -0.10 3.54 -11.77
CA ARG A 528 0.64 2.77 -12.80
C ARG A 528 -0.06 2.81 -14.15
N TYR A 529 -1.39 2.64 -14.20
CA TYR A 529 -2.14 2.72 -15.45
C TYR A 529 -2.15 4.13 -16.04
N GLN A 530 -2.28 5.17 -15.21
CA GLN A 530 -2.16 6.57 -15.65
C GLN A 530 -0.76 6.87 -16.23
N TRP A 531 0.29 6.31 -15.65
CA TRP A 531 1.65 6.42 -16.20
C TRP A 531 1.83 5.59 -17.50
N LEU A 532 1.22 4.40 -17.60
CA LEU A 532 1.19 3.64 -18.84
C LEU A 532 0.41 4.35 -19.95
N ASP A 533 -0.69 5.03 -19.64
CA ASP A 533 -1.43 5.87 -20.58
C ASP A 533 -0.59 7.06 -21.05
N HIS A 534 0.23 7.65 -20.18
CA HIS A 534 1.20 8.67 -20.58
C HIS A 534 2.23 8.11 -21.59
N VAL A 535 2.84 6.97 -21.29
CA VAL A 535 3.91 6.38 -22.12
C VAL A 535 3.40 5.75 -23.42
N LEU A 536 2.25 5.10 -23.41
CA LEU A 536 1.72 4.32 -24.55
C LEU A 536 0.63 5.04 -25.34
N ARG A 537 -0.07 6.01 -24.75
CA ARG A 537 -1.21 6.71 -25.37
C ARG A 537 -1.06 8.23 -25.43
N GLY A 538 0.06 8.78 -24.95
CA GLY A 538 0.32 10.23 -24.97
C GLY A 538 -0.54 11.02 -23.99
N ALA A 539 -1.11 10.38 -22.97
CA ALA A 539 -1.81 11.09 -21.90
C ALA A 539 -0.85 12.03 -21.14
N LYS A 540 -1.40 12.95 -20.33
CA LYS A 540 -0.57 13.82 -19.47
C LYS A 540 0.13 12.96 -18.41
N LYS A 541 1.42 13.23 -18.15
CA LYS A 541 2.16 12.59 -17.05
C LYS A 541 1.42 12.84 -15.72
N PRO A 542 1.22 11.84 -14.85
CA PRO A 542 0.59 12.06 -13.56
C PRO A 542 1.29 13.16 -12.76
N ALA A 543 0.54 14.11 -12.20
CA ALA A 543 1.07 15.29 -11.51
C ALA A 543 1.89 14.97 -10.23
N LEU A 544 1.82 13.72 -9.78
CA LEU A 544 2.60 13.15 -8.68
C LEU A 544 4.02 12.72 -9.09
N LEU A 545 4.27 12.52 -10.38
CA LEU A 545 5.52 12.00 -10.94
C LEU A 545 6.30 13.11 -11.65
N GLN A 546 6.55 14.24 -10.97
CA GLN A 546 7.11 15.43 -11.60
C GLN A 546 8.59 15.26 -11.99
N ASP A 547 9.38 14.56 -11.19
CA ASP A 547 10.81 14.33 -11.41
C ASP A 547 11.17 12.82 -11.34
N ARG A 548 12.46 12.49 -11.38
CA ARG A 548 13.00 11.12 -11.34
C ARG A 548 12.83 10.46 -9.98
N VAL A 549 12.85 11.22 -8.89
CA VAL A 549 12.57 10.72 -7.54
C VAL A 549 11.46 11.56 -6.93
N ASN A 550 10.38 10.89 -6.53
CA ASN A 550 9.19 11.51 -5.96
C ASN A 550 8.95 10.86 -4.60
N TYR A 551 8.95 11.63 -3.51
CA TYR A 551 8.84 11.06 -2.18
C TYR A 551 7.94 11.87 -1.25
N GLN A 552 7.10 11.18 -0.48
CA GLN A 552 6.19 11.81 0.47
C GLN A 552 6.93 12.14 1.76
N VAL A 553 6.84 13.39 2.23
CA VAL A 553 7.46 13.82 3.49
C VAL A 553 6.44 13.68 4.62
N MET A 554 6.60 12.64 5.44
CA MET A 554 5.68 12.32 6.54
C MET A 554 5.57 13.49 7.52
N GLY A 555 4.34 13.82 7.94
CA GLY A 555 4.05 14.94 8.84
C GLY A 555 4.18 16.33 8.21
N ALA A 556 4.44 16.41 6.90
CA ALA A 556 4.41 17.65 6.14
C ALA A 556 3.29 17.70 5.08
N ASP A 557 2.52 16.61 4.92
CA ASP A 557 1.38 16.49 3.99
C ASP A 557 1.69 16.95 2.55
N ARG A 558 2.89 16.64 2.07
CA ARG A 558 3.38 17.04 0.75
C ARG A 558 4.34 16.04 0.13
N TRP A 559 4.47 16.14 -1.19
CA TRP A 559 5.46 15.43 -1.96
C TRP A 559 6.66 16.32 -2.29
N ARG A 560 7.84 15.72 -2.32
CA ARG A 560 9.07 16.30 -2.89
C ARG A 560 9.37 15.62 -4.21
N HIS A 561 9.90 16.38 -5.15
CA HIS A 561 10.30 15.94 -6.48
C HIS A 561 11.73 16.41 -6.71
N VAL A 562 12.65 15.47 -6.93
CA VAL A 562 14.10 15.73 -7.04
C VAL A 562 14.74 14.82 -8.09
N PRO A 563 15.89 15.21 -8.68
CA PRO A 563 16.55 14.40 -9.71
C PRO A 563 17.24 13.14 -9.16
N SER A 564 17.56 13.10 -7.85
CA SER A 564 18.10 11.92 -7.17
C SER A 564 17.88 11.99 -5.65
N LEU A 565 17.88 10.83 -4.97
CA LEU A 565 17.84 10.75 -3.50
C LEU A 565 19.10 11.30 -2.81
N ASP A 566 20.21 11.51 -3.55
CA ASP A 566 21.49 12.01 -3.03
C ASP A 566 21.79 13.42 -3.58
N ALA A 567 20.74 14.24 -3.74
CA ALA A 567 20.85 15.58 -4.31
C ALA A 567 21.74 16.52 -3.43
N PRO A 568 22.65 17.30 -4.06
CA PRO A 568 23.71 18.02 -3.32
C PRO A 568 23.25 19.30 -2.61
N ASP A 569 22.00 19.73 -2.82
CA ASP A 569 21.37 20.88 -2.17
C ASP A 569 20.93 20.59 -0.72
N ARG A 570 20.93 19.32 -0.30
CA ARG A 570 20.63 18.89 1.08
C ARG A 570 21.87 18.85 1.96
N THR A 571 21.75 19.39 3.18
CA THR A 571 22.84 19.38 4.16
C THR A 571 22.96 18.00 4.80
N ARG A 572 24.17 17.48 5.00
CA ARG A 572 24.36 16.24 5.77
C ARG A 572 24.31 16.51 7.27
N MET A 573 23.33 15.91 7.94
CA MET A 573 23.33 15.81 9.40
C MET A 573 24.17 14.60 9.81
N ARG A 574 25.36 14.84 10.37
CA ARG A 574 26.18 13.80 11.01
C ARG A 574 25.93 13.79 12.51
N LEU A 575 25.67 12.61 13.06
CA LEU A 575 25.49 12.39 14.50
C LEU A 575 26.46 11.30 14.98
N TYR A 576 27.36 11.67 15.89
CA TYR A 576 28.30 10.78 16.57
C TYR A 576 27.62 10.08 17.75
N LEU A 577 28.01 8.83 17.99
CA LEU A 577 27.54 8.01 19.10
C LEU A 577 28.42 8.30 20.32
N ASP A 578 27.97 9.20 21.18
CA ASP A 578 28.65 9.55 22.42
C ASP A 578 28.40 8.46 23.47
N PRO A 579 29.43 7.76 23.96
CA PRO A 579 29.29 6.63 24.87
C PRO A 579 28.90 7.03 26.30
N ARG A 580 28.81 8.34 26.62
CA ARG A 580 28.27 8.80 27.90
C ARG A 580 26.81 8.36 28.05
N GLU A 581 26.51 7.68 29.15
CA GLU A 581 25.16 7.21 29.49
C GLU A 581 24.52 8.14 30.52
N GLN A 582 23.25 8.48 30.30
CA GLN A 582 22.39 9.20 31.23
C GLN A 582 20.97 8.61 31.11
N ASP A 583 20.32 8.31 32.24
CA ASP A 583 18.94 7.80 32.30
C ASP A 583 18.67 6.57 31.39
N GLY A 584 19.66 5.66 31.33
CA GLY A 584 19.61 4.45 30.51
C GLY A 584 19.64 4.72 28.99
N ALA A 585 20.20 5.84 28.56
CA ALA A 585 20.40 6.21 27.16
C ALA A 585 21.81 6.77 26.95
N HIS A 586 22.42 6.44 25.81
CA HIS A 586 23.59 7.16 25.33
C HIS A 586 23.17 8.39 24.50
N ARG A 587 24.11 9.27 24.16
CA ARG A 587 23.80 10.51 23.43
C ARG A 587 24.18 10.43 21.95
N LEU A 588 23.36 11.02 21.07
CA LEU A 588 23.74 11.39 19.71
C LEU A 588 24.19 12.85 19.70
N ALA A 589 25.41 13.12 19.23
CA ALA A 589 26.04 14.44 19.28
C ALA A 589 26.44 14.93 17.88
N PRO A 590 26.37 16.24 17.58
CA PRO A 590 26.86 16.79 16.30
C PRO A 590 28.39 16.75 16.18
N SER A 591 29.10 16.58 17.30
CA SER A 591 30.56 16.47 17.39
C SER A 591 30.99 15.16 18.05
N GLN A 592 32.20 14.71 17.73
CA GLN A 592 32.83 13.55 18.35
C GLN A 592 33.09 13.79 19.84
N SER A 593 32.95 12.74 20.66
CA SER A 593 33.27 12.77 22.09
C SER A 593 34.75 12.53 22.38
N GLU A 594 35.19 12.86 23.59
CA GLU A 594 36.56 12.60 24.05
C GLU A 594 36.93 11.10 23.94
N PRO A 595 38.13 10.76 23.44
CA PRO A 595 38.57 9.38 23.31
C PRO A 595 38.61 8.59 24.63
N GLY A 596 38.55 7.27 24.52
CA GLY A 596 38.80 6.34 25.63
C GLY A 596 37.56 5.86 26.39
N ARG A 597 36.36 6.33 26.04
CA ARG A 597 35.08 5.76 26.49
C ARG A 597 34.44 4.90 25.39
N SER A 598 33.63 3.91 25.77
CA SER A 598 32.91 3.08 24.80
C SER A 598 31.58 2.57 25.34
N ALA A 599 30.51 2.68 24.55
CA ALA A 599 29.22 2.07 24.85
C ALA A 599 29.30 0.55 24.58
N ARG A 600 28.63 -0.29 25.37
CA ARG A 600 28.79 -1.75 25.31
C ARG A 600 27.46 -2.48 25.30
N LEU A 601 27.25 -3.32 24.30
CA LEU A 601 26.15 -4.30 24.27
C LEU A 601 26.71 -5.71 24.50
N SER A 602 25.96 -6.56 25.21
CA SER A 602 26.37 -7.93 25.55
C SER A 602 25.18 -8.86 25.56
N ILE A 603 25.03 -9.69 24.53
CA ILE A 603 23.88 -10.58 24.33
C ILE A 603 24.32 -12.04 24.42
N ASP A 604 23.64 -12.82 25.26
CA ASP A 604 23.75 -14.27 25.21
C ASP A 604 22.89 -14.83 24.06
N LEU A 605 23.55 -15.43 23.08
CA LEU A 605 22.91 -16.08 21.93
C LEU A 605 22.54 -17.55 22.20
N ALA A 606 22.95 -18.12 23.34
CA ALA A 606 22.56 -19.45 23.78
C ALA A 606 21.19 -19.47 24.47
N ASP A 607 20.84 -18.38 25.18
CA ASP A 607 19.49 -18.19 25.71
C ASP A 607 18.46 -18.05 24.56
N ARG A 608 17.44 -18.92 24.54
CA ARG A 608 16.34 -18.95 23.56
C ARG A 608 14.96 -18.79 24.19
N ARG A 609 14.89 -18.35 25.46
CA ARG A 609 13.61 -18.14 26.18
C ARG A 609 12.73 -17.09 25.50
N ASP A 610 13.35 -16.10 24.87
CA ASP A 610 12.71 -15.00 24.14
C ASP A 610 12.03 -15.40 22.81
N GLY A 611 11.94 -16.69 22.48
CA GLY A 611 11.30 -17.19 21.26
C GLY A 611 9.83 -16.77 21.07
N GLN A 612 9.03 -16.68 22.16
CA GLN A 612 7.60 -16.33 22.08
C GLN A 612 7.40 -14.81 21.89
N VAL A 613 8.40 -14.00 22.21
CA VAL A 613 8.24 -12.54 22.23
C VAL A 613 8.09 -12.06 20.79
N PRO A 614 6.95 -11.48 20.38
CA PRO A 614 6.77 -10.99 19.02
C PRO A 614 7.78 -9.89 18.72
N TRP A 615 8.13 -9.72 17.44
CA TRP A 615 8.81 -8.49 17.05
C TRP A 615 7.80 -7.36 16.98
N PRO A 616 8.06 -6.17 17.57
CA PRO A 616 7.13 -5.06 17.51
C PRO A 616 6.94 -4.59 16.06
N ASP A 617 5.68 -4.37 15.71
CA ASP A 617 5.24 -4.07 14.35
C ASP A 617 4.55 -2.69 14.21
N SER A 618 4.34 -1.98 15.32
CA SER A 618 3.69 -0.67 15.30
C SER A 618 4.64 0.42 14.82
N LEU A 619 4.20 1.23 13.85
CA LEU A 619 4.97 2.38 13.37
C LEU A 619 5.03 3.52 14.39
N ARG A 620 4.02 3.61 15.26
CA ARG A 620 3.98 4.54 16.39
C ARG A 620 3.79 3.77 17.70
N SER A 621 4.53 4.12 18.74
CA SER A 621 4.45 3.46 20.06
C SER A 621 4.68 4.44 21.21
N LYS A 622 4.22 4.07 22.41
CA LYS A 622 4.55 4.77 23.68
C LYS A 622 5.84 4.27 24.33
N GLN A 623 6.36 3.14 23.88
CA GLN A 623 7.57 2.50 24.41
C GLN A 623 8.49 2.11 23.26
N LEU A 624 9.79 2.36 23.43
CA LEU A 624 10.81 2.06 22.44
C LEU A 624 11.18 0.55 22.48
N PRO A 625 11.19 -0.16 21.34
CA PRO A 625 11.68 -1.54 21.27
C PRO A 625 13.17 -1.71 21.63
N MET A 626 13.45 -2.08 22.88
CA MET A 626 14.82 -2.25 23.42
C MET A 626 15.31 -3.71 23.46
N ARG A 627 14.69 -4.63 22.70
CA ARG A 627 15.04 -6.05 22.72
C ARG A 627 16.42 -6.29 22.09
N ASN A 628 17.36 -6.80 22.89
CA ASN A 628 18.73 -7.12 22.48
C ASN A 628 19.48 -5.93 21.86
N SER A 629 19.21 -4.71 22.33
CA SER A 629 19.70 -3.46 21.73
C SER A 629 20.15 -2.41 22.75
N ILE A 630 20.80 -1.37 22.22
CA ILE A 630 21.31 -0.20 22.92
C ILE A 630 20.80 1.06 22.18
N ARG A 631 20.53 2.16 22.89
CA ARG A 631 19.95 3.39 22.32
C ARG A 631 20.87 4.59 22.46
N PHE A 632 20.89 5.42 21.42
CA PHE A 632 21.53 6.74 21.41
C PHE A 632 20.46 7.78 21.06
N VAL A 633 20.39 8.86 21.83
CA VAL A 633 19.32 9.87 21.77
C VAL A 633 19.93 11.26 21.55
N SER A 634 19.44 12.02 20.58
CA SER A 634 19.92 13.39 20.36
C SER A 634 19.43 14.36 21.44
N ASP A 635 20.06 15.53 21.51
CA ASP A 635 19.43 16.70 22.13
C ASP A 635 18.12 17.04 21.38
N PRO A 636 17.16 17.74 22.01
CA PRO A 636 15.95 18.21 21.32
C PRO A 636 16.31 19.11 20.14
N LEU A 637 15.64 18.92 19.01
CA LEU A 637 15.82 19.76 17.82
C LEU A 637 15.36 21.19 18.12
N ALA A 638 16.25 22.17 17.92
CA ALA A 638 15.96 23.58 18.18
C ALA A 638 14.90 24.16 17.21
N THR A 639 14.78 23.61 16.01
CA THR A 639 13.79 24.01 14.99
C THR A 639 13.15 22.79 14.36
N GLU A 640 12.01 22.98 13.69
CA GLU A 640 11.50 21.98 12.76
C GLU A 640 12.60 21.63 11.75
N THR A 641 12.73 20.34 11.43
CA THR A 641 13.80 19.82 10.57
C THR A 641 13.22 18.76 9.65
N GLU A 642 13.34 18.94 8.33
CA GLU A 642 13.06 17.85 7.39
C GLU A 642 14.29 16.93 7.35
N ILE A 643 14.09 15.64 7.59
CA ILE A 643 15.10 14.60 7.32
C ILE A 643 14.64 13.74 6.16
N ASP A 644 15.57 13.34 5.30
CA ASP A 644 15.27 12.54 4.12
C ASP A 644 16.47 11.70 3.63
N GLY A 645 16.18 10.80 2.67
CA GLY A 645 17.17 9.95 2.02
C GLY A 645 17.49 8.67 2.80
N ILE A 646 18.76 8.26 2.74
CA ILE A 646 19.24 6.94 3.15
C ILE A 646 20.23 7.07 4.31
N LEU A 647 20.01 6.32 5.41
CA LEU A 647 20.91 6.26 6.57
C LEU A 647 22.24 5.61 6.20
N ARG A 648 23.35 6.30 6.46
CA ARG A 648 24.72 5.78 6.26
C ARG A 648 25.55 6.00 7.52
N GLY A 649 26.73 5.42 7.61
CA GLY A 649 27.61 5.67 8.75
C GLY A 649 28.86 4.81 8.80
N VAL A 650 29.60 4.99 9.89
CA VAL A 650 30.74 4.16 10.26
C VAL A 650 30.58 3.78 11.73
N PHE A 651 30.61 2.50 12.05
CA PHE A 651 30.75 2.04 13.43
C PHE A 651 32.23 1.77 13.72
N ASP A 652 32.79 2.50 14.70
CA ASP A 652 34.10 2.22 15.24
C ASP A 652 33.95 1.25 16.41
N ILE A 653 34.27 -0.02 16.18
CA ILE A 653 33.87 -1.10 17.08
C ILE A 653 35.01 -2.00 17.52
N THR A 654 34.88 -2.54 18.73
CA THR A 654 35.59 -3.76 19.15
C THR A 654 34.58 -4.90 19.38
N PRO A 655 34.45 -5.85 18.44
CA PRO A 655 33.65 -7.05 18.62
C PRO A 655 34.39 -8.09 19.47
N SER A 656 33.69 -8.92 20.24
CA SER A 656 34.30 -10.06 20.98
C SER A 656 34.45 -11.34 20.14
N ARG A 657 34.02 -11.30 18.88
CA ARG A 657 33.87 -12.43 17.96
C ARG A 657 34.31 -12.02 16.54
N GLN A 658 34.46 -12.99 15.64
CA GLN A 658 34.95 -12.77 14.27
C GLN A 658 33.86 -12.30 13.29
N ASP A 659 32.60 -12.30 13.73
CA ASP A 659 31.47 -11.78 12.96
C ASP A 659 30.33 -11.43 13.92
N VAL A 660 29.39 -10.60 13.48
CA VAL A 660 28.17 -10.25 14.22
C VAL A 660 27.10 -9.78 13.24
N ASP A 661 25.84 -10.16 13.48
CA ASP A 661 24.70 -9.61 12.75
C ASP A 661 24.13 -8.44 13.56
N LEU A 662 24.14 -7.24 12.98
CA LEU A 662 23.68 -6.00 13.59
C LEU A 662 22.29 -5.63 13.08
N ASN A 663 21.46 -5.05 13.95
CA ASN A 663 20.21 -4.39 13.59
C ASN A 663 20.36 -2.88 13.80
N VAL A 664 19.83 -2.08 12.88
CA VAL A 664 19.74 -0.62 13.01
C VAL A 664 18.30 -0.18 12.78
N SER A 665 17.76 0.54 13.75
CA SER A 665 16.43 1.16 13.70
C SER A 665 16.54 2.64 14.08
N LEU A 666 15.72 3.49 13.47
CA LEU A 666 15.72 4.93 13.70
C LEU A 666 14.30 5.43 13.98
N TYR A 667 14.17 6.28 15.00
CA TYR A 667 12.90 6.83 15.46
C TYR A 667 12.97 8.35 15.64
N GLU A 668 11.86 9.04 15.42
CA GLU A 668 11.57 10.30 16.11
C GLU A 668 11.02 9.96 17.50
N GLN A 669 11.56 10.57 18.56
CA GLN A 669 10.85 10.72 19.82
C GLN A 669 10.22 12.11 19.84
N THR A 670 8.89 12.19 19.86
CA THR A 670 8.18 13.47 19.88
C THR A 670 8.35 14.19 21.21
N ALA A 671 8.05 15.48 21.25
CA ALA A 671 7.97 16.24 22.51
C ALA A 671 6.95 15.65 23.53
N SER A 672 5.98 14.85 23.09
CA SER A 672 5.05 14.12 23.96
C SER A 672 5.59 12.78 24.48
N GLY A 673 6.82 12.39 24.10
CA GLY A 673 7.45 11.12 24.46
C GLY A 673 7.06 9.92 23.59
N ASP A 674 6.29 10.12 22.52
CA ASP A 674 5.89 9.04 21.59
C ASP A 674 7.04 8.73 20.64
N TYR A 675 7.22 7.45 20.28
CA TYR A 675 8.18 7.03 19.27
C TYR A 675 7.48 6.78 17.94
N GLN A 676 7.98 7.41 16.87
CA GLN A 676 7.60 7.13 15.50
C GLN A 676 8.80 6.48 14.78
N LEU A 677 8.64 5.24 14.34
CA LEU A 677 9.60 4.55 13.48
C LEU A 677 9.71 5.31 12.15
N LEU A 678 10.92 5.45 11.62
CA LEU A 678 11.17 6.22 10.39
C LEU A 678 11.31 5.35 9.14
N PHE A 679 11.79 4.11 9.28
CA PHE A 679 11.87 3.10 8.23
C PHE A 679 11.92 1.70 8.85
N GLU A 680 11.58 0.66 8.09
CA GLU A 680 11.63 -0.74 8.55
C GLU A 680 13.04 -1.18 9.02
N PRO A 681 13.20 -1.72 10.25
CA PRO A 681 14.49 -2.09 10.83
C PRO A 681 15.41 -2.85 9.86
N TYR A 682 16.65 -2.36 9.77
CA TYR A 682 17.63 -2.89 8.83
C TYR A 682 18.64 -3.78 9.54
N ASP A 683 18.64 -5.05 9.18
CA ASP A 683 19.58 -6.05 9.67
C ASP A 683 20.66 -6.32 8.63
N PHE A 684 21.92 -6.35 9.06
CA PHE A 684 23.04 -6.70 8.20
C PHE A 684 24.13 -7.46 8.94
N ARG A 685 24.81 -8.34 8.22
CA ARG A 685 25.97 -9.07 8.70
C ARG A 685 27.22 -8.18 8.60
N ALA A 686 27.89 -7.93 9.72
CA ALA A 686 29.03 -7.03 9.78
C ALA A 686 30.16 -7.46 8.82
N SER A 687 30.43 -8.76 8.68
CA SER A 687 31.43 -9.26 7.71
C SER A 687 31.09 -9.00 6.23
N TYR A 688 29.91 -8.45 5.90
CA TYR A 688 29.54 -7.99 4.55
C TYR A 688 29.31 -6.48 4.43
N ALA A 689 29.36 -5.71 5.53
CA ALA A 689 28.94 -4.29 5.54
C ALA A 689 29.63 -3.41 4.49
N GLY A 690 30.93 -3.65 4.25
CA GLY A 690 31.70 -2.98 3.21
C GLY A 690 31.63 -3.61 1.81
N HIS A 691 31.17 -4.86 1.66
CA HIS A 691 31.10 -5.52 0.35
C HIS A 691 30.17 -6.77 0.32
N ARG A 692 28.93 -6.62 -0.17
CA ARG A 692 27.91 -7.70 -0.24
C ARG A 692 28.34 -9.01 -0.94
N THR A 693 29.35 -8.97 -1.81
CA THR A 693 29.85 -10.15 -2.56
C THR A 693 31.09 -10.80 -1.94
N HIS A 694 31.76 -10.15 -0.99
CA HIS A 694 33.05 -10.60 -0.45
C HIS A 694 33.05 -10.49 1.07
N ARG A 695 32.81 -11.62 1.74
CA ARG A 695 32.85 -11.69 3.20
C ARG A 695 34.25 -11.39 3.72
N ARG A 696 34.37 -10.43 4.63
CA ARG A 696 35.59 -10.07 5.34
C ARG A 696 35.33 -10.21 6.83
N LEU A 697 35.88 -11.24 7.46
CA LEU A 697 35.69 -11.46 8.89
C LEU A 697 36.26 -10.29 9.71
N LEU A 698 35.59 -9.98 10.82
CA LEU A 698 36.06 -9.03 11.80
C LEU A 698 37.21 -9.63 12.62
N ARG A 699 38.06 -8.78 13.15
CA ARG A 699 39.11 -9.17 14.10
C ARG A 699 38.57 -9.13 15.52
N ALA A 700 38.48 -10.28 16.18
CA ALA A 700 37.93 -10.39 17.52
C ALA A 700 38.87 -9.74 18.56
N GLY A 701 38.36 -8.82 19.36
CA GLY A 701 39.13 -8.07 20.36
C GLY A 701 39.83 -6.82 19.85
N GLU A 702 39.98 -6.65 18.53
CA GLU A 702 40.60 -5.47 17.91
C GLU A 702 39.58 -4.36 17.62
N ARG A 703 40.00 -3.09 17.75
CA ARG A 703 39.23 -1.91 17.35
C ARG A 703 39.33 -1.71 15.84
N GLN A 704 38.20 -1.60 15.15
CA GLN A 704 38.14 -1.49 13.68
C GLN A 704 36.94 -0.66 13.20
N LEU A 705 37.09 -0.01 12.05
CA LEU A 705 36.04 0.79 11.42
C LEU A 705 35.18 -0.07 10.49
N LEU A 706 33.87 0.01 10.66
CA LEU A 706 32.87 -0.72 9.90
C LEU A 706 31.94 0.28 9.17
N PRO A 707 32.24 0.67 7.92
CA PRO A 707 31.33 1.49 7.13
C PRO A 707 30.08 0.67 6.76
N PHE A 708 28.92 1.32 6.75
CA PHE A 708 27.67 0.71 6.33
C PHE A 708 26.75 1.71 5.61
N THR A 709 25.77 1.17 4.89
CA THR A 709 24.66 1.91 4.28
C THR A 709 23.42 1.07 4.46
N VAL A 710 22.37 1.68 5.00
CA VAL A 710 21.06 1.05 5.14
C VAL A 710 20.41 0.96 3.75
N GLU A 711 19.77 -0.15 3.43
CA GLU A 711 19.06 -0.33 2.15
C GLU A 711 17.59 0.09 2.25
N ARG A 712 17.36 1.22 2.92
CA ARG A 712 16.05 1.80 3.23
C ARG A 712 16.10 3.31 3.06
N ALA A 713 14.96 3.89 2.70
CA ALA A 713 14.79 5.33 2.62
C ALA A 713 13.74 5.80 3.63
N THR A 714 13.78 7.07 3.96
CA THR A 714 12.72 7.74 4.73
C THR A 714 12.62 9.20 4.30
N ALA A 715 11.48 9.83 4.58
CA ALA A 715 11.39 11.28 4.64
C ALA A 715 10.34 11.71 5.66
N ARG A 716 10.71 12.65 6.54
CA ARG A 716 9.83 13.14 7.61
C ARG A 716 10.18 14.57 8.02
N LYS A 717 9.17 15.38 8.28
CA LYS A 717 9.33 16.63 9.04
C LYS A 717 9.26 16.33 10.53
N LEU A 718 10.38 16.52 11.22
CA LEU A 718 10.49 16.42 12.68
C LEU A 718 10.11 17.76 13.31
N ALA A 719 9.32 17.73 14.39
CA ALA A 719 8.93 18.94 15.10
C ALA A 719 10.08 19.50 15.95
N ALA A 720 10.05 20.81 16.22
CA ALA A 720 10.92 21.40 17.24
C ALA A 720 10.64 20.75 18.61
N GLY A 721 11.69 20.49 19.39
CA GLY A 721 11.60 19.74 20.65
C GLY A 721 11.58 18.22 20.51
N SER A 722 11.36 17.66 19.31
CA SER A 722 11.56 16.22 19.06
C SER A 722 13.04 15.84 19.12
N ARG A 723 13.32 14.56 19.37
CA ARG A 723 14.67 13.98 19.38
C ARG A 723 14.81 12.88 18.33
N ILE A 724 16.00 12.71 17.78
CA ILE A 724 16.35 11.56 16.95
C ILE A 724 16.86 10.45 17.86
N VAL A 725 16.33 9.24 17.70
CA VAL A 725 16.70 8.06 18.50
C VAL A 725 17.18 6.95 17.58
N LEU A 726 18.46 6.61 17.72
CA LEU A 726 19.12 5.50 17.04
C LEU A 726 19.14 4.29 17.97
N VAL A 727 18.58 3.16 17.54
CA VAL A 727 18.63 1.89 18.25
C VAL A 727 19.51 0.93 17.46
N ILE A 728 20.51 0.36 18.13
CA ILE A 728 21.44 -0.62 17.56
C ILE A 728 21.31 -1.93 18.32
N GLY A 729 20.98 -3.01 17.61
CA GLY A 729 20.80 -4.34 18.17
C GLY A 729 21.80 -5.37 17.67
N ILE A 730 21.86 -6.49 18.37
CA ILE A 730 22.45 -7.74 17.84
C ILE A 730 21.29 -8.66 17.45
N ASN A 731 21.32 -9.19 16.22
CA ASN A 731 20.26 -10.07 15.71
C ASN A 731 20.13 -11.33 16.59
N LYS A 732 18.96 -11.43 17.23
CA LYS A 732 18.52 -12.58 18.03
C LYS A 732 17.00 -12.71 17.88
N ARG A 733 16.56 -13.10 16.68
CA ARG A 733 15.14 -13.24 16.29
C ARG A 733 14.82 -14.66 15.78
N PRO A 734 13.59 -15.16 15.97
CA PRO A 734 13.21 -16.50 15.51
C PRO A 734 12.97 -16.60 14.00
N ASP A 735 12.67 -15.49 13.31
CA ASP A 735 12.24 -15.44 11.90
C ASP A 735 13.38 -15.47 10.86
N ARG A 736 14.62 -15.72 11.29
CA ARG A 736 15.83 -15.56 10.46
C ARG A 736 17.04 -16.30 11.01
N GLN A 737 18.04 -16.47 10.15
CA GLN A 737 19.36 -16.99 10.51
C GLN A 737 20.00 -16.22 11.69
N ILE A 738 20.65 -16.95 12.61
CA ILE A 738 21.43 -16.39 13.72
C ILE A 738 22.92 -16.62 13.50
N ASN A 739 23.71 -15.54 13.63
CA ASN A 739 25.17 -15.56 13.60
C ASN A 739 25.74 -15.61 15.03
N TYR A 740 26.43 -16.70 15.36
CA TYR A 740 27.09 -16.93 16.64
C TYR A 740 28.53 -16.38 16.69
N GLY A 741 29.04 -15.88 15.56
CA GLY A 741 30.32 -15.16 15.46
C GLY A 741 31.56 -16.04 15.46
N SER A 742 31.45 -17.30 15.02
CA SER A 742 32.59 -18.23 14.96
C SER A 742 33.49 -18.04 13.74
N GLY A 743 33.07 -17.21 12.77
CA GLY A 743 33.74 -17.02 11.49
C GLY A 743 33.42 -18.08 10.42
N LYS A 744 32.82 -19.22 10.81
CA LYS A 744 32.33 -20.26 9.89
C LYS A 744 31.22 -19.73 8.95
N ASP A 745 30.83 -20.55 7.98
CA ASP A 745 29.54 -20.37 7.31
C ASP A 745 28.42 -20.45 8.34
N VAL A 746 27.63 -19.38 8.44
CA VAL A 746 26.54 -19.24 9.43
C VAL A 746 25.43 -20.28 9.21
N ASN A 747 25.32 -20.87 8.01
CA ASN A 747 24.41 -22.00 7.83
C ASN A 747 24.80 -23.24 8.65
N SER A 748 26.09 -23.37 8.93
CA SER A 748 26.73 -24.50 9.61
C SER A 748 27.03 -24.24 11.08
N GLU A 749 26.88 -23.00 11.55
CA GLU A 749 27.03 -22.67 12.97
C GLU A 749 25.88 -23.26 13.81
N THR A 750 26.19 -23.53 15.08
CA THR A 750 25.25 -24.11 16.04
C THR A 750 25.34 -23.39 17.39
N ILE A 751 24.44 -23.71 18.32
CA ILE A 751 24.54 -23.17 19.69
C ILE A 751 25.88 -23.53 20.38
N ALA A 752 26.59 -24.57 19.93
CA ALA A 752 27.92 -24.91 20.47
C ALA A 752 28.99 -23.86 20.15
N ASP A 753 28.75 -22.95 19.19
CA ASP A 753 29.59 -21.80 18.89
C ASP A 753 29.31 -20.60 19.83
N ALA A 754 28.14 -20.60 20.49
CA ALA A 754 27.66 -19.57 21.40
C ALA A 754 28.31 -19.56 22.80
N LYS A 755 29.41 -20.29 23.03
CA LYS A 755 30.04 -20.56 24.35
C LYS A 755 30.30 -19.35 25.27
N ARG A 756 30.31 -18.13 24.72
CA ARG A 756 30.50 -16.86 25.41
C ARG A 756 29.56 -15.82 24.77
N PRO A 757 28.98 -14.88 25.55
CA PRO A 757 28.11 -13.82 25.01
C PRO A 757 28.76 -13.05 23.85
N MET A 758 27.94 -12.72 22.85
CA MET A 758 28.29 -11.78 21.80
C MET A 758 28.40 -10.39 22.43
N ARG A 759 29.53 -9.70 22.24
CA ARG A 759 29.75 -8.36 22.76
C ARG A 759 30.30 -7.46 21.69
N VAL A 760 29.80 -6.23 21.64
CA VAL A 760 30.33 -5.17 20.80
C VAL A 760 30.50 -3.93 21.67
N ARG A 761 31.65 -3.26 21.53
CA ARG A 761 31.88 -1.92 22.07
C ARG A 761 31.88 -0.93 20.91
N TRP A 762 31.17 0.18 21.04
CA TRP A 762 31.21 1.32 20.11
C TRP A 762 32.04 2.45 20.71
N HIS A 763 32.99 2.96 19.94
CA HIS A 763 33.94 4.02 20.32
C HIS A 763 33.57 5.35 19.66
N GLU A 764 34.24 6.42 20.08
CA GLU A 764 33.89 7.83 19.81
C GLU A 764 33.77 8.21 18.32
N ARG A 765 34.48 7.52 17.41
CA ARG A 765 34.41 7.80 15.96
C ARG A 765 33.18 7.19 15.29
N SER A 766 32.38 6.42 16.03
CA SER A 766 31.12 5.85 15.54
C SER A 766 30.14 6.98 15.23
N HIS A 767 29.59 7.00 14.02
CA HIS A 767 28.63 8.03 13.60
C HIS A 767 27.66 7.52 12.54
N VAL A 768 26.54 8.23 12.42
CA VAL A 768 25.56 8.08 11.34
C VAL A 768 25.37 9.40 10.59
N GLU A 769 24.94 9.31 9.34
CA GLU A 769 24.64 10.42 8.44
C GLU A 769 23.26 10.24 7.80
N LEU A 770 22.51 11.34 7.75
CA LEU A 770 21.28 11.52 6.98
C LEU A 770 21.34 12.85 6.24
N GLN A 771 20.44 13.05 5.27
CA GLN A 771 20.18 14.40 4.77
C GLN A 771 19.21 15.11 5.71
N ALA A 772 19.42 16.42 5.82
CA ALA A 772 18.56 17.33 6.55
C ALA A 772 18.43 18.65 5.79
N GLY A 773 17.26 19.25 5.90
CA GLY A 773 16.94 20.54 5.32
C GLY A 773 16.01 21.35 6.21
N LYS A 774 15.89 22.64 5.89
CA LYS A 774 14.74 23.42 6.34
C LYS A 774 13.48 22.84 5.65
N PRO A 775 12.34 22.74 6.35
CA PRO A 775 11.09 22.35 5.72
C PRO A 775 10.67 23.35 4.63
#